data_AF-A0A936ISU0-F1
#
_entry.id   AF-A0A936ISU0-F1
#
_cell.length_a   1.000
_cell.length_b   1.000
_cell.length_c   1.000
_cell.angle_alpha   90.00
_cell.angle_beta   90.00
_cell.angle_gamma   90.00
#
_symmetry.space_group_name_H-M   'P 1'
#
loop_
_entity.id
_entity.type
_entity.pdbx_description
1 polymer ?
#
loop_
_entity_poly.entity_id
_entity_poly.type
_entity_poly.pdbx_seq_one_letter_code
_entity_poly.pdbx_strand_id
1 'polypeptide(L)'
;MRLAIVAAFVCLPLCGQDALPDTAPLDWQGDLAARMVEGIHRHLDQRLPAVVAQRESYWRRDFASAAAYNRSVEPNRRRLARILGAVDPRVTPARMEYVATKDAPALLAEGRGIRVYSVRWQALDGVWGEGILLQPERPPVARVVALPDADDSPESIAGLSEGTAPFALRLAERGCEVLVPLLMDRDDTLSGAPGIRLTNQPHREFLYRMAAPLGRHIIGYEVQKVLAAADWFQAQGGAPVLVAGYGEGGLLALYSAALDTRIAAALVSGYFQPRESLWREPMYREVWGLLEQFGDADVASLISPRGLVVEASDLPRVEGPPPETAERRGAAPGGIASPPAQEVRAEVERARPYFNRLNEPDRLRWIESSLPGSDAALEALLHVAGARREKPRPAGLEIARKPDAAARRLRQFRQMSGFTQKLVRESPRRRAEFWAKADASSHERWRESTQVYRETIWNDVIGRMPDPTLPPSPRSRLIFEQPKFRGYEVVLDVWPDVFAYGILLLPKDLKPGEKRPVVVCQHGLEGRPSDIADPKVDHKAYHQYGLRLAEEGFIVFAPQNPYIGEGRFRLIQRKARPLKLSLFSFVLGQHQRILEWLSGLPYVDADRIGFYGLSYGGYSALRIPPLLDGYALSICSGNFNEWVWKTTSIDMPYSYMFTREYDILEFDFANVFNHGELANLMAPRPFMVERGHADGVGDDEWVAYEFAKVRRFYTTKMKLPGHAAIEYFDGVHEIHSKETFEFLRRHLNWPKK
;
A
#
# COMPACT_ATOMS: atom_id res chain seq x y z
N MET A 1 65.20 60.89 -10.77
CA MET A 1 63.81 60.54 -10.39
C MET A 1 63.20 59.77 -11.54
N ARG A 2 62.81 58.51 -11.29
CA ARG A 2 62.46 57.50 -12.30
C ARG A 2 60.99 57.61 -12.74
N LEU A 3 60.77 57.34 -14.03
CA LEU A 3 59.50 57.21 -14.75
C LEU A 3 58.51 56.28 -14.04
N ALA A 4 57.23 56.65 -14.05
CA ALA A 4 56.11 55.75 -13.80
C ALA A 4 55.39 55.48 -15.13
N ILE A 5 55.45 54.23 -15.59
CA ILE A 5 54.61 53.69 -16.68
C ILE A 5 53.56 52.81 -16.01
N VAL A 6 52.30 53.17 -16.20
CA VAL A 6 51.13 52.36 -15.81
C VAL A 6 50.89 51.33 -16.90
N ALA A 7 50.99 50.05 -16.57
CA ALA A 7 50.55 48.95 -17.42
C ALA A 7 49.41 48.21 -16.71
N ALA A 8 48.20 48.35 -17.24
CA ALA A 8 47.03 47.59 -16.83
C ALA A 8 47.10 46.19 -17.43
N PHE A 9 47.24 45.16 -16.59
CA PHE A 9 47.01 43.77 -16.98
C PHE A 9 45.58 43.39 -16.63
N VAL A 10 44.71 43.37 -17.65
CA VAL A 10 43.45 42.61 -17.61
C VAL A 10 43.83 41.15 -17.80
N CYS A 11 43.91 40.41 -16.70
CA CYS A 11 44.00 38.94 -16.73
C CYS A 11 42.58 38.39 -16.56
N LEU A 12 41.92 38.03 -17.65
CA LEU A 12 40.77 37.14 -17.63
C LEU A 12 41.29 35.71 -17.40
N PRO A 13 40.89 35.01 -16.33
CA PRO A 13 41.06 33.57 -16.31
C PRO A 13 39.97 32.98 -17.21
N LEU A 14 40.33 32.54 -18.40
CA LEU A 14 39.63 31.46 -19.10
C LEU A 14 39.89 30.15 -18.33
N CYS A 15 39.36 30.05 -17.10
CA CYS A 15 39.18 28.76 -16.45
C CYS A 15 37.94 28.13 -17.09
N GLY A 16 38.09 26.90 -17.62
CA GLY A 16 36.93 26.09 -17.98
C GLY A 16 35.97 26.05 -16.79
N GLN A 17 34.71 26.36 -17.01
CA GLN A 17 33.70 26.33 -15.95
C GLN A 17 33.43 24.86 -15.59
N ASP A 18 34.15 24.36 -14.60
CA ASP A 18 33.98 23.00 -14.05
C ASP A 18 32.64 22.83 -13.31
N ALA A 19 31.91 23.92 -13.05
CA ALA A 19 30.58 23.96 -12.46
C ALA A 19 29.64 24.90 -13.25
N LEU A 20 28.34 24.64 -13.15
CA LEU A 20 27.27 25.49 -13.68
C LEU A 20 27.27 26.86 -12.95
N PRO A 21 27.03 27.99 -13.66
CA PRO A 21 26.90 29.30 -13.01
C PRO A 21 25.88 29.28 -11.86
N ASP A 22 26.17 30.05 -10.81
CA ASP A 22 25.35 30.17 -9.59
C ASP A 22 25.14 28.86 -8.81
N THR A 23 26.08 27.92 -8.94
CA THR A 23 26.11 26.68 -8.14
C THR A 23 27.46 26.50 -7.45
N ALA A 24 27.45 25.82 -6.31
CA ALA A 24 28.67 25.36 -5.68
C ALA A 24 29.25 24.14 -6.44
N PRO A 25 30.57 23.87 -6.37
CA PRO A 25 31.13 22.64 -6.92
C PRO A 25 30.53 21.39 -6.24
N LEU A 26 30.19 20.37 -7.04
CA LEU A 26 29.78 19.05 -6.56
C LEU A 26 31.01 18.16 -6.35
N ASP A 27 31.42 18.00 -5.10
CA ASP A 27 32.58 17.19 -4.68
C ASP A 27 32.20 15.74 -4.27
N TRP A 28 30.91 15.42 -4.26
CA TRP A 28 30.42 14.09 -3.89
C TRP A 28 30.90 13.01 -4.86
N GLN A 29 31.32 11.88 -4.30
CA GLN A 29 31.79 10.70 -5.03
C GLN A 29 30.85 9.51 -4.81
N GLY A 30 30.97 8.49 -5.66
CA GLY A 30 30.18 7.26 -5.58
C GLY A 30 28.83 7.33 -6.28
N ASP A 31 27.96 6.36 -6.01
CA ASP A 31 26.63 6.25 -6.63
C ASP A 31 25.61 7.12 -5.89
N LEU A 32 25.30 8.28 -6.47
CA LEU A 32 24.30 9.20 -5.92
C LEU A 32 22.89 8.61 -5.92
N ALA A 33 22.57 7.67 -6.81
CA ALA A 33 21.27 7.01 -6.86
C ALA A 33 21.08 6.11 -5.63
N ALA A 34 22.10 5.31 -5.31
CA ALA A 34 22.12 4.50 -4.09
C ALA A 34 22.11 5.38 -2.84
N ARG A 35 22.88 6.47 -2.83
CA ARG A 35 22.90 7.44 -1.72
C ARG A 35 21.52 8.07 -1.48
N MET A 36 20.74 8.35 -2.53
CA MET A 36 19.36 8.85 -2.42
C MET A 36 18.46 7.84 -1.71
N VAL A 37 18.50 6.57 -2.12
CA VAL A 37 17.72 5.48 -1.52
C VAL A 37 18.07 5.32 -0.02
N GLU A 38 19.36 5.33 0.32
CA GLU A 38 19.80 5.26 1.71
C GLU A 38 19.43 6.51 2.54
N GLY A 39 19.42 7.69 1.92
CA GLY A 39 18.92 8.92 2.53
C GLY A 39 17.46 8.81 2.98
N ILE A 40 16.60 8.31 2.09
CA ILE A 40 15.17 8.08 2.40
C ILE A 40 15.01 6.98 3.46
N HIS A 41 15.82 5.93 3.45
CA HIS A 41 15.82 4.94 4.53
C HIS A 41 16.14 5.55 5.89
N ARG A 42 17.21 6.35 6.01
CA ARG A 42 17.56 7.03 7.26
C ARG A 42 16.45 7.97 7.73
N HIS A 43 15.81 8.69 6.81
CA HIS A 43 14.66 9.53 7.11
C HIS A 43 13.49 8.71 7.70
N LEU A 44 13.15 7.58 7.10
CA LEU A 44 12.07 6.70 7.58
C LEU A 44 12.42 6.02 8.91
N ASP A 45 13.68 5.61 9.11
CA ASP A 45 14.14 4.99 10.36
C ASP A 45 14.05 5.94 11.56
N GLN A 46 14.19 7.25 11.34
CA GLN A 46 13.93 8.26 12.37
C GLN A 46 12.43 8.48 12.61
N ARG A 47 11.60 8.42 11.55
CA ARG A 47 10.17 8.72 11.63
C ARG A 47 9.33 7.60 12.25
N LEU A 48 9.67 6.34 11.99
CA LEU A 48 8.95 5.17 12.51
C LEU A 48 8.77 5.17 14.04
N PRO A 49 9.81 5.38 14.86
CA PRO A 49 9.62 5.51 16.31
C PRO A 49 8.99 6.85 16.72
N ALA A 50 9.28 7.94 16.00
CA ALA A 50 8.78 9.27 16.35
C ALA A 50 7.25 9.41 16.23
N VAL A 51 6.61 8.65 15.32
CA VAL A 51 5.16 8.70 15.11
C VAL A 51 4.37 8.30 16.36
N VAL A 52 4.94 7.47 17.24
CA VAL A 52 4.30 6.98 18.47
C VAL A 52 3.88 8.13 19.37
N ALA A 53 4.75 9.13 19.53
CA ALA A 53 4.47 10.31 20.36
C ALA A 53 3.37 11.21 19.77
N GLN A 54 3.08 11.09 18.48
CA GLN A 54 2.09 11.91 17.78
C GLN A 54 0.69 11.29 17.80
N ARG A 55 0.57 9.98 18.07
CA ARG A 55 -0.69 9.24 18.00
C ARG A 55 -1.78 9.86 18.86
N GLU A 56 -1.48 10.26 20.09
CA GLU A 56 -2.48 10.78 21.04
C GLU A 56 -3.25 11.99 20.50
N SER A 57 -2.63 12.80 19.62
CA SER A 57 -3.30 13.95 18.99
C SER A 57 -4.51 13.58 18.11
N TYR A 58 -4.60 12.32 17.68
CA TYR A 58 -5.73 11.78 16.91
C TYR A 58 -6.87 11.24 17.78
N TRP A 59 -6.75 11.33 19.10
CA TRP A 59 -7.71 10.76 20.04
C TRP A 59 -8.37 11.84 20.89
N ARG A 60 -9.69 11.69 21.11
CA ARG A 60 -10.49 12.58 21.96
C ARG A 60 -11.21 11.79 23.05
N ARG A 61 -10.46 10.94 23.76
CA ARG A 61 -11.00 9.95 24.70
C ARG A 61 -11.71 10.62 25.87
N ASP A 62 -12.97 10.29 26.07
CA ASP A 62 -13.76 10.72 27.22
C ASP A 62 -13.85 9.59 28.25
N PHE A 63 -13.23 9.79 29.42
CA PHE A 63 -13.17 8.79 30.49
C PHE A 63 -14.30 8.94 31.52
N ALA A 64 -15.31 9.78 31.29
CA ALA A 64 -16.39 10.01 32.26
C ALA A 64 -17.27 8.77 32.52
N SER A 65 -17.40 7.89 31.52
CA SER A 65 -18.12 6.60 31.66
C SER A 65 -17.77 5.68 30.49
N ALA A 66 -18.06 4.38 30.62
CA ALA A 66 -17.91 3.43 29.51
C ALA A 66 -18.67 3.85 28.24
N ALA A 67 -19.88 4.41 28.39
CA ALA A 67 -20.69 4.87 27.27
C ALA A 67 -20.11 6.13 26.61
N ALA A 68 -19.61 7.08 27.41
CA ALA A 68 -18.95 8.27 26.90
C ALA A 68 -17.65 7.92 26.17
N TYR A 69 -16.87 7.01 26.74
CA TYR A 69 -15.64 6.50 26.15
C TYR A 69 -15.89 5.88 24.77
N ASN A 70 -16.83 4.93 24.68
CA ASN A 70 -17.18 4.27 23.42
C ASN A 70 -17.62 5.27 22.35
N ARG A 71 -18.45 6.27 22.69
CA ARG A 71 -18.84 7.33 21.73
C ARG A 71 -17.64 8.16 21.28
N SER A 72 -16.72 8.47 22.19
CA SER A 72 -15.57 9.33 21.92
C SER A 72 -14.54 8.69 20.98
N VAL A 73 -14.37 7.37 21.04
CA VAL A 73 -13.41 6.61 20.20
C VAL A 73 -14.03 6.00 18.94
N GLU A 74 -15.33 6.15 18.74
CA GLU A 74 -16.04 5.63 17.57
C GLU A 74 -15.46 6.14 16.23
N PRO A 75 -15.03 7.41 16.08
CA PRO A 75 -14.32 7.84 14.87
C PRO A 75 -13.04 7.04 14.60
N ASN A 76 -12.25 6.72 15.64
CA ASN A 76 -11.03 5.92 15.52
C ASN A 76 -11.37 4.48 15.14
N ARG A 77 -12.45 3.90 15.68
CA ARG A 77 -12.97 2.58 15.29
C ARG A 77 -13.33 2.53 13.81
N ARG A 78 -14.06 3.53 13.30
CA ARG A 78 -14.39 3.65 11.86
C ARG A 78 -13.15 3.82 10.99
N ARG A 79 -12.14 4.58 11.46
CA ARG A 79 -10.86 4.73 10.76
C ARG A 79 -10.13 3.39 10.67
N LEU A 80 -10.04 2.65 11.77
CA LEU A 80 -9.45 1.31 11.80
C LEU A 80 -10.19 0.36 10.85
N ALA A 81 -11.53 0.34 10.87
CA ALA A 81 -12.33 -0.47 9.95
C ALA A 81 -12.03 -0.13 8.48
N ARG A 82 -11.86 1.16 8.16
CA ARG A 82 -11.54 1.62 6.80
C ARG A 82 -10.17 1.14 6.33
N ILE A 83 -9.11 1.35 7.12
CA ILE A 83 -7.75 0.94 6.72
C ILE A 83 -7.57 -0.58 6.70
N LEU A 84 -8.35 -1.31 7.50
CA LEU A 84 -8.44 -2.77 7.42
C LEU A 84 -9.33 -3.27 6.28
N GLY A 85 -10.05 -2.39 5.57
CA GLY A 85 -10.96 -2.79 4.50
C GLY A 85 -12.23 -3.52 4.98
N ALA A 86 -12.54 -3.47 6.28
CA ALA A 86 -13.73 -4.06 6.88
C ALA A 86 -14.96 -3.11 6.76
N VAL A 87 -15.26 -2.68 5.52
CA VAL A 87 -16.26 -1.63 5.23
C VAL A 87 -17.49 -2.12 4.50
N ASP A 88 -17.42 -3.32 3.91
CA ASP A 88 -18.51 -3.88 3.13
C ASP A 88 -19.68 -4.31 4.03
N PRO A 89 -20.94 -4.12 3.60
CA PRO A 89 -22.10 -4.52 4.38
C PRO A 89 -22.15 -6.04 4.51
N ARG A 90 -22.30 -6.55 5.74
CA ARG A 90 -22.50 -7.97 5.99
C ARG A 90 -23.91 -8.41 5.60
N VAL A 91 -24.05 -9.68 5.23
CA VAL A 91 -25.35 -10.27 4.92
C VAL A 91 -26.20 -10.37 6.19
N THR A 92 -27.45 -9.89 6.12
CA THR A 92 -28.40 -9.95 7.24
C THR A 92 -29.74 -10.58 6.78
N PRO A 93 -30.41 -11.38 7.62
CA PRO A 93 -29.95 -11.86 8.93
C PRO A 93 -28.81 -12.88 8.82
N ALA A 94 -27.93 -12.93 9.83
CA ALA A 94 -26.86 -13.92 9.89
C ALA A 94 -27.43 -15.33 10.08
N ARG A 95 -27.02 -16.28 9.24
CA ARG A 95 -27.49 -17.67 9.25
C ARG A 95 -26.30 -18.63 9.25
N MET A 96 -26.37 -19.62 10.13
CA MET A 96 -25.41 -20.72 10.20
C MET A 96 -26.02 -21.97 9.56
N GLU A 97 -25.28 -22.63 8.68
CA GLU A 97 -25.67 -23.84 7.97
C GLU A 97 -24.77 -25.00 8.37
N TYR A 98 -25.37 -26.15 8.66
CA TYR A 98 -24.65 -27.42 8.77
C TYR A 98 -24.29 -27.94 7.37
N VAL A 99 -23.02 -28.29 7.16
CA VAL A 99 -22.52 -28.74 5.85
C VAL A 99 -22.56 -30.26 5.76
N ALA A 100 -23.56 -30.77 5.04
CA ALA A 100 -23.73 -32.19 4.73
C ALA A 100 -23.81 -32.42 3.20
N THR A 101 -23.43 -33.61 2.77
CA THR A 101 -23.69 -34.13 1.42
C THR A 101 -24.62 -35.35 1.51
N LYS A 102 -25.04 -35.92 0.37
CA LYS A 102 -25.77 -37.20 0.37
C LYS A 102 -24.97 -38.33 1.01
N ASP A 103 -23.64 -38.24 0.91
CA ASP A 103 -22.72 -39.29 1.32
C ASP A 103 -22.06 -39.02 2.68
N ALA A 104 -22.19 -37.81 3.24
CA ALA A 104 -21.53 -37.42 4.47
C ALA A 104 -22.38 -36.46 5.34
N PRO A 105 -22.74 -36.83 6.58
CA PRO A 105 -23.51 -35.96 7.48
C PRO A 105 -22.68 -34.78 8.00
N ALA A 106 -23.31 -33.71 8.48
CA ALA A 106 -22.57 -32.57 9.02
C ALA A 106 -21.76 -32.88 10.30
N LEU A 107 -22.17 -33.89 11.07
CA LEU A 107 -21.46 -34.36 12.27
C LEU A 107 -20.07 -34.89 11.89
N LEU A 108 -19.04 -34.40 12.57
CA LEU A 108 -17.63 -34.78 12.38
C LEU A 108 -17.15 -35.68 13.53
N ALA A 109 -17.55 -35.35 14.76
CA ALA A 109 -17.19 -36.09 15.95
C ALA A 109 -18.21 -35.85 17.06
N GLU A 110 -18.25 -36.74 18.03
CA GLU A 110 -19.00 -36.57 19.27
C GLU A 110 -18.21 -37.13 20.46
N GLY A 111 -18.48 -36.61 21.64
CA GLY A 111 -17.88 -37.06 22.88
C GLY A 111 -18.75 -36.66 24.06
N ARG A 112 -18.24 -36.80 25.29
CA ARG A 112 -19.00 -36.55 26.52
C ARG A 112 -19.50 -35.10 26.59
N GLY A 113 -20.75 -34.88 26.16
CA GLY A 113 -21.46 -33.61 26.24
C GLY A 113 -21.13 -32.58 25.14
N ILE A 114 -20.42 -32.98 24.08
CA ILE A 114 -20.02 -32.10 22.97
C ILE A 114 -20.25 -32.81 21.63
N ARG A 115 -20.89 -32.11 20.68
CA ARG A 115 -21.05 -32.55 19.29
C ARG A 115 -20.34 -31.57 18.37
N VAL A 116 -19.60 -32.10 17.40
CA VAL A 116 -18.73 -31.31 16.51
C VAL A 116 -19.25 -31.38 15.09
N TYR A 117 -19.55 -30.23 14.48
CA TYR A 117 -20.16 -30.16 13.15
C TYR A 117 -19.31 -29.35 12.17
N SER A 118 -19.34 -29.75 10.90
CA SER A 118 -18.92 -28.89 9.80
C SER A 118 -20.01 -27.86 9.52
N VAL A 119 -19.63 -26.58 9.46
CA VAL A 119 -20.58 -25.47 9.29
C VAL A 119 -20.09 -24.41 8.30
N ARG A 120 -21.02 -23.60 7.80
CA ARG A 120 -20.75 -22.39 7.02
C ARG A 120 -21.75 -21.28 7.30
N TRP A 121 -21.36 -20.03 7.11
CA TRP A 121 -22.22 -18.85 7.26
C TRP A 121 -21.82 -17.79 6.25
N GLN A 122 -22.79 -17.06 5.70
CA GLN A 122 -22.49 -16.04 4.71
C GLN A 122 -22.06 -14.75 5.39
N ALA A 123 -20.85 -14.27 5.10
CA ALA A 123 -20.31 -13.04 5.68
C ALA A 123 -20.59 -11.84 4.79
N LEU A 124 -20.21 -11.93 3.51
CA LEU A 124 -20.45 -10.92 2.49
C LEU A 124 -21.19 -11.56 1.30
N ASP A 125 -21.70 -10.75 0.38
CA ASP A 125 -22.29 -11.28 -0.85
C ASP A 125 -21.27 -12.14 -1.62
N GLY A 126 -21.57 -13.42 -1.79
CA GLY A 126 -20.65 -14.40 -2.39
C GLY A 126 -19.46 -14.87 -1.54
N VAL A 127 -19.26 -14.36 -0.31
CA VAL A 127 -18.17 -14.78 0.59
C VAL A 127 -18.74 -15.44 1.84
N TRP A 128 -18.37 -16.70 2.05
CA TRP A 128 -18.77 -17.50 3.19
C TRP A 128 -17.62 -17.64 4.18
N GLY A 129 -17.91 -17.66 5.47
CA GLY A 129 -17.08 -18.36 6.44
C GLY A 129 -17.40 -19.85 6.40
N GLU A 130 -16.38 -20.69 6.46
CA GLU A 130 -16.51 -22.15 6.59
C GLU A 130 -15.61 -22.62 7.74
N GLY A 131 -16.06 -23.61 8.50
CA GLY A 131 -15.36 -24.00 9.72
C GLY A 131 -15.98 -25.17 10.45
N ILE A 132 -15.69 -25.23 11.75
CA ILE A 132 -16.16 -26.27 12.68
C ILE A 132 -16.89 -25.62 13.84
N LEU A 133 -18.05 -26.17 14.22
CA LEU A 133 -18.80 -25.77 15.41
C LEU A 133 -18.71 -26.90 16.46
N LEU A 134 -18.13 -26.61 17.62
CA LEU A 134 -18.17 -27.46 18.81
C LEU A 134 -19.35 -26.99 19.66
N GLN A 135 -20.40 -27.79 19.69
CA GLN A 135 -21.66 -27.47 20.34
C GLN A 135 -21.82 -28.28 21.63
N PRO A 136 -21.89 -27.64 22.80
CA PRO A 136 -22.21 -28.34 24.05
C PRO A 136 -23.69 -28.78 24.05
N GLU A 137 -23.98 -29.92 24.69
CA GLU A 137 -25.36 -30.42 24.82
C GLU A 137 -26.19 -29.65 25.85
N ARG A 138 -25.54 -28.81 26.65
CA ARG A 138 -26.15 -27.92 27.65
C ARG A 138 -26.03 -26.46 27.23
N PRO A 139 -26.84 -25.55 27.78
CA PRO A 139 -26.72 -24.12 27.50
C PRO A 139 -25.26 -23.63 27.70
N PRO A 140 -24.68 -22.93 26.71
CA PRO A 140 -23.28 -22.55 26.76
C PRO A 140 -23.03 -21.46 27.81
N VAL A 141 -21.89 -21.52 28.50
CA VAL A 141 -21.47 -20.45 29.43
C VAL A 141 -20.94 -19.21 28.70
N ALA A 142 -20.46 -19.40 27.47
CA ALA A 142 -19.99 -18.37 26.55
C ALA A 142 -20.03 -18.93 25.12
N ARG A 143 -20.12 -18.04 24.14
CA ARG A 143 -19.96 -18.37 22.71
C ARG A 143 -18.67 -17.77 22.19
N VAL A 144 -17.78 -18.59 21.67
CA VAL A 144 -16.42 -18.16 21.32
C VAL A 144 -16.16 -18.40 19.84
N VAL A 145 -15.70 -17.38 19.13
CA VAL A 145 -15.03 -17.57 17.84
C VAL A 145 -13.55 -17.83 18.13
N ALA A 146 -13.09 -19.07 17.96
CA ALA A 146 -11.72 -19.49 18.21
C ALA A 146 -10.93 -19.52 16.89
N LEU A 147 -9.89 -18.69 16.79
CA LEU A 147 -9.19 -18.37 15.56
C LEU A 147 -7.79 -19.02 15.57
N PRO A 148 -7.52 -19.99 14.68
CA PRO A 148 -6.19 -20.61 14.59
C PRO A 148 -5.17 -19.60 14.03
N ASP A 149 -3.88 -19.97 14.01
CA ASP A 149 -2.97 -19.31 13.07
C ASP A 149 -3.35 -19.67 11.62
N ALA A 150 -2.89 -18.91 10.63
CA ALA A 150 -3.26 -19.13 9.23
C ALA A 150 -2.90 -20.52 8.69
N ASP A 151 -1.82 -21.15 9.18
CA ASP A 151 -1.40 -22.48 8.72
C ASP A 151 -1.97 -23.63 9.58
N ASP A 152 -2.61 -23.29 10.70
CA ASP A 152 -3.35 -24.24 11.53
C ASP A 152 -4.76 -24.48 10.97
N SER A 153 -5.16 -25.74 10.89
CA SER A 153 -6.50 -26.10 10.42
C SER A 153 -7.55 -25.92 11.52
N PRO A 154 -8.82 -25.65 11.17
CA PRO A 154 -9.92 -25.71 12.14
C PRO A 154 -9.96 -27.03 12.92
N GLU A 155 -9.64 -28.14 12.24
CA GLU A 155 -9.62 -29.49 12.81
C GLU A 155 -8.56 -29.62 13.90
N SER A 156 -7.38 -28.99 13.73
CA SER A 156 -6.26 -29.13 14.67
C SER A 156 -6.57 -28.51 16.02
N ILE A 157 -7.07 -27.27 16.03
CA ILE A 157 -7.40 -26.58 17.29
C ILE A 157 -8.72 -27.07 17.91
N ALA A 158 -9.57 -27.73 17.13
CA ALA A 158 -10.77 -28.44 17.58
C ALA A 158 -10.49 -29.84 18.15
N GLY A 159 -9.24 -30.33 18.08
CA GLY A 159 -8.85 -31.65 18.58
C GLY A 159 -9.30 -32.82 17.71
N LEU A 160 -9.54 -32.59 16.41
CA LEU A 160 -9.87 -33.63 15.43
C LEU A 160 -8.65 -34.12 14.63
N SER A 161 -7.53 -33.42 14.76
CA SER A 161 -6.23 -33.82 14.20
C SER A 161 -5.10 -33.34 15.11
N GLU A 162 -3.87 -33.75 14.81
CA GLU A 162 -2.68 -33.18 15.43
C GLU A 162 -2.58 -31.67 15.13
N GLY A 163 -2.01 -30.92 16.06
CA GLY A 163 -1.90 -29.46 16.01
C GLY A 163 -1.11 -28.89 17.20
N THR A 164 -0.77 -27.60 17.14
CA THR A 164 0.03 -26.93 18.17
C THR A 164 -0.66 -26.87 19.53
N ALA A 165 -1.95 -26.51 19.57
CA ALA A 165 -2.74 -26.53 20.80
C ALA A 165 -4.25 -26.63 20.52
N PRO A 166 -4.97 -27.61 21.12
CA PRO A 166 -6.41 -27.77 20.92
C PRO A 166 -7.23 -26.81 21.80
N PHE A 167 -6.96 -25.51 21.74
CA PHE A 167 -7.59 -24.53 22.64
C PHE A 167 -9.09 -24.34 22.38
N ALA A 168 -9.58 -24.60 21.16
CA ALA A 168 -11.02 -24.58 20.88
C ALA A 168 -11.73 -25.75 21.57
N LEU A 169 -11.14 -26.96 21.55
CA LEU A 169 -11.63 -28.10 22.32
C LEU A 169 -11.62 -27.78 23.82
N ARG A 170 -10.52 -27.25 24.35
CA ARG A 170 -10.39 -26.92 25.79
C ARG A 170 -11.37 -25.83 26.25
N LEU A 171 -11.82 -24.95 25.37
CA LEU A 171 -12.92 -24.01 25.63
C LEU A 171 -14.28 -24.73 25.66
N ALA A 172 -14.53 -25.65 24.71
CA ALA A 172 -15.74 -26.46 24.69
C ALA A 172 -15.86 -27.35 25.94
N GLU A 173 -14.76 -27.95 26.40
CA GLU A 173 -14.67 -28.72 27.65
C GLU A 173 -14.98 -27.89 28.90
N ARG A 174 -14.87 -26.55 28.81
CA ARG A 174 -15.28 -25.58 29.83
C ARG A 174 -16.72 -25.07 29.63
N GLY A 175 -17.52 -25.75 28.80
CA GLY A 175 -18.93 -25.45 28.57
C GLY A 175 -19.20 -24.33 27.55
N CYS A 176 -18.21 -23.93 26.75
CA CYS A 176 -18.42 -22.95 25.68
C CYS A 176 -19.00 -23.60 24.43
N GLU A 177 -19.80 -22.84 23.69
CA GLU A 177 -20.06 -23.12 22.27
C GLU A 177 -18.97 -22.44 21.44
N VAL A 178 -18.25 -23.20 20.61
CA VAL A 178 -17.03 -22.71 19.96
C VAL A 178 -17.13 -22.86 18.46
N LEU A 179 -16.99 -21.76 17.73
CA LEU A 179 -16.88 -21.75 16.28
C LEU A 179 -15.43 -21.53 15.87
N VAL A 180 -14.92 -22.40 15.01
CA VAL A 180 -13.55 -22.34 14.48
C VAL A 180 -13.59 -22.10 12.97
N PRO A 181 -13.40 -20.86 12.48
CA PRO A 181 -13.33 -20.58 11.05
C PRO A 181 -12.02 -21.08 10.43
N LEU A 182 -12.06 -21.45 9.16
CA LEU A 182 -10.87 -21.55 8.32
C LEU A 182 -10.35 -20.14 8.00
N LEU A 183 -9.07 -19.91 8.27
CA LEU A 183 -8.31 -18.77 7.77
C LEU A 183 -7.59 -19.14 6.47
N MET A 184 -7.25 -18.14 5.66
CA MET A 184 -6.43 -18.36 4.47
C MET A 184 -4.98 -18.60 4.86
N ASP A 185 -4.39 -19.68 4.36
CA ASP A 185 -3.05 -20.15 4.70
C ASP A 185 -1.94 -19.45 3.90
N ARG A 186 -0.68 -19.76 4.23
CA ARG A 186 0.51 -19.14 3.61
C ARG A 186 1.10 -19.95 2.45
N ASP A 187 0.43 -21.03 2.04
CA ASP A 187 0.76 -21.79 0.83
C ASP A 187 0.55 -20.93 -0.44
N ASP A 188 1.13 -21.33 -1.58
CA ASP A 188 1.09 -20.62 -2.87
C ASP A 188 0.38 -21.43 -3.98
N THR A 189 -0.15 -22.61 -3.64
CA THR A 189 -0.74 -23.57 -4.61
C THR A 189 -1.89 -23.04 -5.45
N LEU A 190 -2.58 -22.00 -5.00
CA LEU A 190 -3.71 -21.34 -5.66
C LEU A 190 -3.35 -19.92 -6.16
N SER A 191 -2.14 -19.43 -5.88
CA SER A 191 -1.71 -18.07 -6.19
C SER A 191 -1.28 -17.94 -7.64
N GLY A 192 -2.26 -17.69 -8.50
CA GLY A 192 -2.05 -17.40 -9.91
C GLY A 192 -3.24 -17.82 -10.77
N ALA A 193 -3.00 -17.96 -12.06
CA ALA A 193 -4.00 -18.39 -13.03
C ALA A 193 -3.39 -19.45 -13.96
N PRO A 194 -3.93 -20.68 -13.99
CA PRO A 194 -3.52 -21.71 -14.94
C PRO A 194 -3.62 -21.20 -16.38
N GLY A 195 -2.60 -21.45 -17.19
CA GLY A 195 -2.50 -20.95 -18.57
C GLY A 195 -1.95 -19.51 -18.70
N ILE A 196 -1.83 -18.79 -17.58
CA ILE A 196 -1.16 -17.48 -17.52
C ILE A 196 0.16 -17.63 -16.78
N ARG A 197 0.09 -17.77 -15.45
CA ARG A 197 1.26 -17.87 -14.56
C ARG A 197 0.85 -18.26 -13.14
N LEU A 198 1.67 -19.09 -12.50
CA LEU A 198 1.64 -19.31 -11.05
C LEU A 198 2.74 -18.50 -10.37
N THR A 199 2.54 -18.15 -9.10
CA THR A 199 3.46 -17.33 -8.32
C THR A 199 3.83 -18.04 -7.02
N ASN A 200 4.91 -17.63 -6.36
CA ASN A 200 5.22 -18.08 -5.00
C ASN A 200 4.62 -17.16 -3.92
N GLN A 201 3.70 -16.28 -4.31
CA GLN A 201 3.03 -15.40 -3.36
C GLN A 201 2.15 -16.27 -2.43
N PRO A 202 2.25 -16.15 -1.10
CA PRO A 202 1.29 -16.78 -0.20
C PRO A 202 -0.15 -16.44 -0.62
N HIS A 203 -1.12 -17.34 -0.42
CA HIS A 203 -2.53 -17.07 -0.76
C HIS A 203 -3.02 -15.77 -0.12
N ARG A 204 -2.59 -15.49 1.12
CA ARG A 204 -2.86 -14.23 1.84
C ARG A 204 -2.30 -13.01 1.11
N GLU A 205 -1.06 -13.10 0.59
CA GLU A 205 -0.44 -12.03 -0.17
C GLU A 205 -1.14 -11.81 -1.51
N PHE A 206 -1.43 -12.88 -2.24
CA PHE A 206 -2.12 -12.81 -3.53
C PHE A 206 -3.50 -12.14 -3.38
N LEU A 207 -4.27 -12.52 -2.35
CA LEU A 207 -5.55 -11.85 -2.05
C LEU A 207 -5.35 -10.39 -1.61
N TYR A 208 -4.34 -10.09 -0.79
CA TYR A 208 -4.04 -8.73 -0.36
C TYR A 208 -3.67 -7.82 -1.55
N ARG A 209 -2.79 -8.27 -2.46
CA ARG A 209 -2.36 -7.49 -3.62
C ARG A 209 -3.53 -7.05 -4.48
N MET A 210 -4.48 -7.95 -4.71
CA MET A 210 -5.69 -7.69 -5.47
C MET A 210 -6.65 -6.73 -4.74
N ALA A 211 -6.74 -6.85 -3.41
CA ALA A 211 -7.69 -6.12 -2.58
C ALA A 211 -7.23 -4.69 -2.24
N ALA A 212 -5.93 -4.46 -2.07
CA ALA A 212 -5.39 -3.18 -1.62
C ALA A 212 -5.76 -2.00 -2.54
N PRO A 213 -5.66 -2.10 -3.89
CA PRO A 213 -6.13 -1.04 -4.79
C PRO A 213 -7.61 -0.69 -4.62
N LEU A 214 -8.42 -1.59 -4.09
CA LEU A 214 -9.84 -1.37 -3.82
C LEU A 214 -10.08 -0.88 -2.39
N GLY A 215 -9.05 -0.59 -1.60
CA GLY A 215 -9.19 -0.20 -0.19
C GLY A 215 -9.65 -1.36 0.70
N ARG A 216 -9.43 -2.60 0.25
CA ARG A 216 -9.74 -3.82 0.99
C ARG A 216 -8.44 -4.49 1.45
N HIS A 217 -8.56 -5.39 2.42
CA HIS A 217 -7.44 -6.13 2.97
C HIS A 217 -7.90 -7.55 3.36
N ILE A 218 -7.03 -8.55 3.28
CA ILE A 218 -7.35 -9.94 3.69
C ILE A 218 -7.78 -10.01 5.16
N ILE A 219 -7.06 -9.30 6.05
CA ILE A 219 -7.49 -9.03 7.43
C ILE A 219 -8.95 -8.56 7.50
N GLY A 220 -9.36 -7.59 6.68
CA GLY A 220 -10.74 -7.10 6.65
C GLY A 220 -11.75 -8.16 6.25
N TYR A 221 -11.45 -8.97 5.23
CA TYR A 221 -12.31 -10.08 4.82
C TYR A 221 -12.48 -11.12 5.92
N GLU A 222 -11.41 -11.46 6.63
CA GLU A 222 -11.46 -12.44 7.72
C GLU A 222 -12.12 -11.87 8.97
N VAL A 223 -11.87 -10.60 9.33
CA VAL A 223 -12.60 -9.89 10.38
C VAL A 223 -14.10 -9.86 10.07
N GLN A 224 -14.51 -9.60 8.82
CA GLN A 224 -15.93 -9.62 8.45
C GLN A 224 -16.56 -11.01 8.62
N LYS A 225 -15.82 -12.09 8.38
CA LYS A 225 -16.29 -13.45 8.68
C LYS A 225 -16.46 -13.67 10.18
N VAL A 226 -15.54 -13.18 11.00
CA VAL A 226 -15.65 -13.22 12.48
C VAL A 226 -16.85 -12.42 12.96
N LEU A 227 -17.05 -11.20 12.45
CA LEU A 227 -18.18 -10.35 12.84
C LEU A 227 -19.53 -10.92 12.38
N ALA A 228 -19.59 -11.59 11.22
CA ALA A 228 -20.79 -12.31 10.79
C ALA A 228 -21.11 -13.52 11.70
N ALA A 229 -20.09 -14.21 12.21
CA ALA A 229 -20.28 -15.25 13.21
C ALA A 229 -20.77 -14.66 14.55
N ALA A 230 -20.21 -13.52 14.96
CA ALA A 230 -20.67 -12.80 16.14
C ALA A 230 -22.13 -12.32 15.98
N ASP A 231 -22.54 -11.86 14.80
CA ASP A 231 -23.94 -11.53 14.49
C ASP A 231 -24.86 -12.73 14.73
N TRP A 232 -24.46 -13.93 14.28
CA TRP A 232 -25.23 -15.16 14.50
C TRP A 232 -25.29 -15.54 15.99
N PHE A 233 -24.16 -15.51 16.71
CA PHE A 233 -24.11 -15.82 18.13
C PHE A 233 -24.92 -14.85 18.99
N GLN A 234 -24.92 -13.56 18.64
CA GLN A 234 -25.74 -12.54 19.30
C GLN A 234 -27.23 -12.83 19.11
N ALA A 235 -27.65 -13.23 17.90
CA ALA A 235 -29.04 -13.58 17.61
C ALA A 235 -29.54 -14.82 18.40
N GLN A 236 -28.64 -15.72 18.84
CA GLN A 236 -29.01 -16.85 19.68
C GLN A 236 -29.29 -16.46 21.15
N GLY A 237 -28.73 -15.35 21.64
CA GLY A 237 -28.94 -14.85 23.01
C GLY A 237 -28.46 -15.77 24.16
N GLY A 238 -28.49 -15.30 25.40
CA GLY A 238 -28.30 -16.15 26.59
C GLY A 238 -26.85 -16.48 27.00
N ALA A 239 -25.83 -16.01 26.29
CA ALA A 239 -24.42 -16.15 26.67
C ALA A 239 -23.56 -15.02 26.06
N PRO A 240 -22.46 -14.60 26.73
CA PRO A 240 -21.55 -13.59 26.19
C PRO A 240 -20.82 -14.12 24.95
N VAL A 241 -20.59 -13.23 23.97
CA VAL A 241 -19.84 -13.53 22.73
C VAL A 241 -18.40 -13.09 22.90
N LEU A 242 -17.46 -14.01 22.69
CA LEU A 242 -16.01 -13.81 22.86
C LEU A 242 -15.27 -14.15 21.58
N VAL A 243 -14.04 -13.67 21.46
CA VAL A 243 -13.12 -14.08 20.40
C VAL A 243 -11.78 -14.46 21.01
N ALA A 244 -11.21 -15.57 20.60
CA ALA A 244 -9.91 -16.04 21.07
C ALA A 244 -9.06 -16.43 19.87
N GLY A 245 -7.80 -16.04 19.82
CA GLY A 245 -6.97 -16.42 18.69
C GLY A 245 -5.49 -16.45 18.94
N TYR A 246 -4.80 -17.17 18.07
CA TYR A 246 -3.35 -17.38 18.08
C TYR A 246 -2.71 -16.97 16.75
N GLY A 247 -1.56 -16.28 16.76
CA GLY A 247 -0.86 -15.89 15.53
C GLY A 247 -1.69 -14.93 14.67
N GLU A 248 -1.97 -15.27 13.41
CA GLU A 248 -2.96 -14.51 12.60
C GLU A 248 -4.34 -14.49 13.25
N GLY A 249 -4.75 -15.56 13.93
CA GLY A 249 -5.97 -15.57 14.71
C GLY A 249 -5.93 -14.58 15.87
N GLY A 250 -4.77 -14.36 16.48
CA GLY A 250 -4.56 -13.36 17.53
C GLY A 250 -4.72 -11.94 16.99
N LEU A 251 -4.15 -11.66 15.80
CA LEU A 251 -4.39 -10.43 15.04
C LEU A 251 -5.89 -10.19 14.81
N LEU A 252 -6.57 -11.21 14.27
CA LEU A 252 -7.99 -11.12 13.94
C LEU A 252 -8.87 -10.99 15.20
N ALA A 253 -8.48 -11.61 16.32
CA ALA A 253 -9.16 -11.47 17.61
C ALA A 253 -9.08 -10.03 18.13
N LEU A 254 -7.86 -9.45 18.09
CA LEU A 254 -7.63 -8.07 18.50
C LEU A 254 -8.48 -7.11 17.66
N TYR A 255 -8.40 -7.21 16.33
CA TYR A 255 -9.13 -6.29 15.45
C TYR A 255 -10.64 -6.52 15.46
N SER A 256 -11.13 -7.75 15.54
CA SER A 256 -12.57 -8.00 15.64
C SER A 256 -13.16 -7.40 16.91
N ALA A 257 -12.51 -7.61 18.06
CA ALA A 257 -12.93 -7.01 19.33
C ALA A 257 -12.79 -5.49 19.31
N ALA A 258 -11.76 -4.95 18.65
CA ALA A 258 -11.58 -3.52 18.46
C ALA A 258 -12.54 -2.91 17.43
N LEU A 259 -13.28 -3.66 16.62
CA LEU A 259 -14.27 -3.12 15.67
C LEU A 259 -15.72 -3.31 16.11
N ASP A 260 -16.00 -4.26 17.00
CA ASP A 260 -17.37 -4.56 17.42
C ASP A 260 -17.50 -4.58 18.94
N THR A 261 -18.27 -3.62 19.46
CA THR A 261 -18.49 -3.46 20.90
C THR A 261 -19.34 -4.55 21.53
N ARG A 262 -19.97 -5.42 20.74
CA ARG A 262 -20.80 -6.55 21.23
C ARG A 262 -19.96 -7.76 21.66
N ILE A 263 -18.69 -7.82 21.27
CA ILE A 263 -17.74 -8.85 21.75
C ILE A 263 -17.35 -8.50 23.18
N ALA A 264 -17.69 -9.36 24.15
CA ALA A 264 -17.54 -9.05 25.57
C ALA A 264 -16.08 -9.16 26.07
N ALA A 265 -15.29 -10.06 25.48
CA ALA A 265 -13.85 -10.13 25.74
C ALA A 265 -13.08 -10.78 24.58
N ALA A 266 -11.77 -10.53 24.53
CA ALA A 266 -10.85 -11.14 23.58
C ALA A 266 -9.62 -11.78 24.25
N LEU A 267 -9.17 -12.91 23.71
CA LEU A 267 -7.85 -13.49 23.96
C LEU A 267 -6.97 -13.31 22.72
N VAL A 268 -5.85 -12.62 22.89
CA VAL A 268 -4.84 -12.38 21.86
C VAL A 268 -3.57 -13.12 22.27
N SER A 269 -3.33 -14.27 21.66
CA SER A 269 -2.19 -15.14 21.94
C SER A 269 -1.16 -15.05 20.82
N GLY A 270 0.11 -14.84 21.17
CA GLY A 270 1.21 -14.81 20.22
C GLY A 270 0.99 -13.80 19.07
N TYR A 271 0.69 -12.53 19.37
CA TYR A 271 0.59 -11.48 18.33
C TYR A 271 0.96 -10.09 18.84
N PHE A 272 0.40 -9.73 19.99
CA PHE A 272 0.42 -8.37 20.55
C PHE A 272 1.86 -7.85 20.76
N GLN A 273 2.23 -6.72 20.14
CA GLN A 273 3.58 -6.15 20.23
C GLN A 273 3.66 -4.72 19.68
N PRO A 274 4.77 -3.98 19.90
CA PRO A 274 5.03 -2.72 19.19
C PRO A 274 5.03 -2.92 17.66
N ARG A 275 4.39 -2.00 16.92
CA ARG A 275 4.13 -2.18 15.47
C ARG A 275 5.06 -1.39 14.57
N GLU A 276 6.03 -0.66 15.12
CA GLU A 276 6.93 0.22 14.37
C GLU A 276 7.88 -0.56 13.44
N SER A 277 8.05 -1.86 13.68
CA SER A 277 8.80 -2.79 12.82
C SER A 277 7.93 -3.60 11.84
N LEU A 278 6.64 -3.24 11.67
CA LEU A 278 5.69 -3.93 10.79
C LEU A 278 6.19 -4.15 9.35
N TRP A 279 7.08 -3.27 8.86
CA TRP A 279 7.68 -3.39 7.54
C TRP A 279 8.51 -4.67 7.32
N ARG A 280 8.94 -5.34 8.40
CA ARG A 280 9.68 -6.61 8.39
C ARG A 280 8.77 -7.84 8.28
N GLU A 281 7.49 -7.67 8.58
CA GLU A 281 6.51 -8.75 8.55
C GLU A 281 6.05 -9.01 7.10
N PRO A 282 5.38 -10.14 6.82
CA PRO A 282 4.85 -10.44 5.50
C PRO A 282 3.92 -9.34 4.98
N MET A 283 3.85 -9.20 3.66
CA MET A 283 3.12 -8.09 3.06
C MET A 283 1.62 -8.08 3.41
N TYR A 284 1.02 -9.26 3.59
CA TYR A 284 -0.37 -9.39 4.03
C TYR A 284 -0.64 -8.97 5.50
N ARG A 285 0.34 -8.43 6.23
CA ARG A 285 0.13 -7.76 7.52
C ARG A 285 0.30 -6.23 7.45
N GLU A 286 0.75 -5.70 6.32
CA GLU A 286 0.96 -4.26 6.14
C GLU A 286 -0.37 -3.53 5.96
N VAL A 287 -0.67 -2.61 6.88
CA VAL A 287 -1.91 -1.82 6.85
C VAL A 287 -1.57 -0.36 6.56
N TRP A 288 -2.18 0.20 5.51
CA TRP A 288 -1.99 1.59 5.08
C TRP A 288 -2.33 2.59 6.20
N GLY A 289 -1.36 3.41 6.59
CA GLY A 289 -1.53 4.43 7.62
C GLY A 289 -1.80 3.93 9.04
N LEU A 290 -1.52 2.66 9.34
CA LEU A 290 -1.75 2.11 10.68
C LEU A 290 -1.03 2.91 11.76
N LEU A 291 0.27 3.17 11.59
CA LEU A 291 1.13 3.76 12.61
C LEU A 291 0.86 5.25 12.85
N GLU A 292 0.13 5.93 11.97
CA GLU A 292 -0.30 7.32 12.20
C GLU A 292 -1.12 7.44 13.49
N GLN A 293 -1.96 6.43 13.78
CA GLN A 293 -2.93 6.51 14.87
C GLN A 293 -2.90 5.30 15.80
N PHE A 294 -2.35 4.17 15.36
CA PHE A 294 -2.48 2.88 16.03
C PHE A 294 -1.15 2.14 16.15
N GLY A 295 -0.83 1.69 17.37
CA GLY A 295 -0.14 0.42 17.65
C GLY A 295 -1.09 -0.55 18.35
N ASP A 296 -0.60 -1.70 18.79
CA ASP A 296 -1.46 -2.71 19.42
C ASP A 296 -2.05 -2.22 20.76
N ALA A 297 -1.31 -1.42 21.53
CA ALA A 297 -1.82 -0.75 22.73
C ALA A 297 -2.96 0.25 22.43
N ASP A 298 -2.85 0.97 21.32
CA ASP A 298 -3.88 1.94 20.88
C ASP A 298 -5.14 1.20 20.40
N VAL A 299 -4.97 0.06 19.72
CA VAL A 299 -6.08 -0.82 19.33
C VAL A 299 -6.74 -1.46 20.55
N ALA A 300 -5.95 -1.89 21.55
CA ALA A 300 -6.49 -2.36 22.84
C ALA A 300 -7.34 -1.30 23.54
N SER A 301 -7.02 -0.01 23.37
CA SER A 301 -7.86 1.08 23.87
C SER A 301 -9.29 1.05 23.31
N LEU A 302 -9.49 0.60 22.07
CA LEU A 302 -10.83 0.43 21.47
C LEU A 302 -11.63 -0.76 22.05
N ILE A 303 -10.97 -1.66 22.76
CA ILE A 303 -11.60 -2.78 23.47
C ILE A 303 -12.07 -2.31 24.85
N SER A 304 -11.27 -1.47 25.52
CA SER A 304 -11.59 -0.91 26.83
C SER A 304 -12.99 -0.28 26.89
N PRO A 305 -13.78 -0.51 27.96
CA PRO A 305 -13.45 -1.27 29.18
C PRO A 305 -13.73 -2.78 29.12
N ARG A 306 -14.00 -3.35 27.93
CA ARG A 306 -14.30 -4.78 27.79
C ARG A 306 -13.04 -5.63 27.99
N GLY A 307 -13.21 -6.92 28.28
CA GLY A 307 -12.10 -7.80 28.65
C GLY A 307 -11.06 -7.99 27.53
N LEU A 308 -9.78 -7.88 27.84
CA LEU A 308 -8.67 -8.24 26.97
C LEU A 308 -7.65 -9.07 27.74
N VAL A 309 -7.39 -10.28 27.25
CA VAL A 309 -6.30 -11.13 27.71
C VAL A 309 -5.24 -11.15 26.63
N VAL A 310 -4.03 -10.75 26.98
CA VAL A 310 -2.85 -10.86 26.13
C VAL A 310 -2.00 -12.00 26.66
N GLU A 311 -1.73 -12.98 25.81
CA GLU A 311 -0.86 -14.10 26.12
C GLU A 311 0.39 -14.03 25.24
N ALA A 312 1.58 -13.89 25.85
CA ALA A 312 2.81 -14.20 25.15
C ALA A 312 3.02 -15.70 25.15
N SER A 313 2.70 -16.29 24.01
CA SER A 313 3.11 -17.62 23.61
C SER A 313 4.07 -17.53 22.44
N ASP A 314 4.77 -18.63 22.17
CA ASP A 314 5.56 -18.76 20.94
C ASP A 314 4.66 -18.65 19.71
N LEU A 315 5.08 -17.83 18.74
CA LEU A 315 4.48 -17.65 17.42
C LEU A 315 4.93 -18.77 16.47
N PRO A 316 4.15 -19.09 15.41
CA PRO A 316 4.66 -19.90 14.33
C PRO A 316 5.76 -19.11 13.62
N ARG A 317 6.95 -19.71 13.55
CA ARG A 317 8.10 -19.10 12.87
C ARG A 317 7.90 -19.19 11.36
N VAL A 318 7.82 -18.05 10.70
CA VAL A 318 7.75 -17.93 9.23
C VAL A 318 9.01 -17.19 8.77
N GLU A 319 9.91 -17.88 8.09
CA GLU A 319 11.19 -17.28 7.67
C GLU A 319 11.05 -16.33 6.47
N GLY A 320 10.04 -16.58 5.62
CA GLY A 320 9.81 -15.85 4.39
C GLY A 320 8.56 -16.37 3.65
N PRO A 321 8.27 -15.85 2.44
CA PRO A 321 7.28 -16.46 1.56
C PRO A 321 7.75 -17.87 1.11
N PRO A 322 6.85 -18.69 0.53
CA PRO A 322 7.24 -19.90 -0.18
C PRO A 322 8.44 -19.68 -1.11
N PRO A 323 9.39 -20.63 -1.19
CA PRO A 323 10.62 -20.45 -1.94
C PRO A 323 10.33 -20.25 -3.44
N GLU A 324 11.15 -19.43 -4.10
CA GLU A 324 11.05 -19.28 -5.55
C GLU A 324 11.43 -20.58 -6.27
N THR A 325 10.71 -20.88 -7.35
CA THR A 325 11.04 -21.94 -8.31
C THR A 325 11.17 -21.33 -9.71
N ALA A 326 11.54 -22.15 -10.71
CA ALA A 326 11.56 -21.70 -12.10
C ALA A 326 10.17 -21.22 -12.58
N GLU A 327 9.11 -21.84 -12.07
CA GLU A 327 7.71 -21.59 -12.42
C GLU A 327 7.05 -20.54 -11.53
N ARG A 328 7.45 -20.43 -10.25
CA ARG A 328 6.77 -19.62 -9.22
C ARG A 328 7.73 -18.62 -8.60
N ARG A 329 7.48 -17.32 -8.82
CA ARG A 329 8.28 -16.22 -8.28
C ARG A 329 7.46 -14.94 -8.08
N GLY A 330 8.03 -13.97 -7.39
CA GLY A 330 7.47 -12.62 -7.26
C GLY A 330 6.81 -12.29 -5.92
N ALA A 331 6.91 -13.13 -4.89
CA ALA A 331 6.46 -12.81 -3.53
C ALA A 331 7.27 -11.67 -2.88
N ALA A 332 6.63 -10.92 -1.99
CA ALA A 332 7.31 -9.91 -1.18
C ALA A 332 8.07 -10.57 -0.02
N PRO A 333 9.25 -10.06 0.36
CA PRO A 333 9.96 -10.56 1.53
C PRO A 333 9.23 -10.17 2.83
N GLY A 334 9.40 -10.99 3.87
CA GLY A 334 8.90 -10.70 5.22
C GLY A 334 8.70 -11.97 6.02
N GLY A 335 8.95 -11.90 7.32
CA GLY A 335 8.92 -13.05 8.22
C GLY A 335 8.15 -12.77 9.52
N ILE A 336 7.78 -13.84 10.22
CA ILE A 336 7.10 -13.81 11.51
C ILE A 336 7.98 -14.53 12.53
N ALA A 337 8.23 -13.88 13.65
CA ALA A 337 8.95 -14.43 14.79
C ALA A 337 8.29 -13.98 16.10
N SER A 338 8.46 -14.77 17.17
CA SER A 338 8.00 -14.41 18.51
C SER A 338 8.68 -13.11 18.98
N PRO A 339 7.92 -12.08 19.37
CA PRO A 339 8.49 -10.95 20.08
C PRO A 339 8.99 -11.41 21.46
N PRO A 340 10.05 -10.80 22.01
CA PRO A 340 10.44 -11.03 23.39
C PRO A 340 9.27 -10.74 24.35
N ALA A 341 9.04 -11.60 25.35
CA ALA A 341 7.95 -11.43 26.32
C ALA A 341 7.98 -10.05 27.02
N GLN A 342 9.18 -9.47 27.19
CA GLN A 342 9.35 -8.12 27.73
C GLN A 342 8.77 -7.02 26.82
N GLU A 343 8.90 -7.15 25.49
CA GLU A 343 8.32 -6.19 24.54
C GLU A 343 6.80 -6.26 24.54
N VAL A 344 6.26 -7.48 24.59
CA VAL A 344 4.80 -7.67 24.70
C VAL A 344 4.29 -7.09 26.01
N ARG A 345 4.96 -7.37 27.13
CA ARG A 345 4.62 -6.80 28.44
C ARG A 345 4.67 -5.26 28.40
N ALA A 346 5.69 -4.67 27.79
CA ALA A 346 5.80 -3.22 27.66
C ALA A 346 4.64 -2.63 26.85
N GLU A 347 4.22 -3.27 25.76
CA GLU A 347 3.05 -2.84 24.99
C GLU A 347 1.74 -3.01 25.77
N VAL A 348 1.60 -4.07 26.60
CA VAL A 348 0.45 -4.22 27.50
C VAL A 348 0.42 -3.10 28.55
N GLU A 349 1.56 -2.74 29.12
CA GLU A 349 1.65 -1.62 30.07
C GLU A 349 1.29 -0.27 29.43
N ARG A 350 1.57 -0.09 28.12
CA ARG A 350 1.07 1.09 27.38
C ARG A 350 -0.45 1.12 27.26
N ALA A 351 -1.11 -0.02 27.20
CA ALA A 351 -2.57 -0.11 27.14
C ALA A 351 -3.25 0.06 28.51
N ARG A 352 -2.56 -0.30 29.61
CA ARG A 352 -3.12 -0.33 30.98
C ARG A 352 -3.78 0.98 31.45
N PRO A 353 -3.23 2.18 31.17
CA PRO A 353 -3.86 3.44 31.57
C PRO A 353 -5.30 3.60 31.07
N TYR A 354 -5.63 3.05 29.90
CA TYR A 354 -6.98 3.16 29.32
C TYR A 354 -8.02 2.40 30.15
N PHE A 355 -7.65 1.25 30.69
CA PHE A 355 -8.49 0.44 31.57
C PHE A 355 -8.57 1.01 32.97
N ASN A 356 -7.45 1.46 33.53
CA ASN A 356 -7.39 2.04 34.88
C ASN A 356 -8.27 3.29 35.00
N ARG A 357 -8.24 4.18 34.01
CA ARG A 357 -9.04 5.42 34.02
C ARG A 357 -10.54 5.18 33.89
N LEU A 358 -10.95 4.00 33.45
CA LEU A 358 -12.35 3.55 33.42
C LEU A 358 -12.72 2.69 34.65
N ASN A 359 -11.84 2.60 35.65
CA ASN A 359 -12.00 1.78 36.86
C ASN A 359 -12.16 0.28 36.58
N GLU A 360 -11.54 -0.24 35.52
CA GLU A 360 -11.63 -1.64 35.10
C GLU A 360 -10.23 -2.28 34.95
N PRO A 361 -9.32 -2.15 35.94
CA PRO A 361 -7.93 -2.62 35.83
C PRO A 361 -7.82 -4.14 35.62
N ASP A 362 -8.77 -4.90 36.16
CA ASP A 362 -8.80 -6.36 36.12
C ASP A 362 -9.28 -6.93 34.77
N ARG A 363 -9.80 -6.07 33.88
CA ARG A 363 -10.23 -6.46 32.52
C ARG A 363 -9.07 -6.60 31.55
N LEU A 364 -7.89 -6.07 31.87
CA LEU A 364 -6.66 -6.26 31.11
C LEU A 364 -5.75 -7.27 31.82
N ARG A 365 -5.58 -8.46 31.24
CA ARG A 365 -4.72 -9.52 31.77
C ARG A 365 -3.55 -9.79 30.84
N TRP A 366 -2.39 -10.04 31.45
CA TRP A 366 -1.17 -10.46 30.78
C TRP A 366 -0.77 -11.83 31.31
N ILE A 367 -0.46 -12.74 30.41
CA ILE A 367 -0.06 -14.12 30.71
C ILE A 367 1.13 -14.48 29.85
N GLU A 368 2.09 -15.17 30.43
CA GLU A 368 3.23 -15.74 29.72
C GLU A 368 3.08 -17.26 29.72
N SER A 369 3.24 -17.89 28.56
CA SER A 369 3.08 -19.32 28.38
C SER A 369 3.96 -19.82 27.24
N SER A 370 4.23 -21.13 27.17
CA SER A 370 4.97 -21.73 26.06
C SER A 370 4.07 -22.10 24.87
N LEU A 371 2.79 -22.36 25.13
CA LEU A 371 1.82 -22.78 24.11
C LEU A 371 0.61 -21.85 24.10
N PRO A 372 0.02 -21.60 22.92
CA PRO A 372 -1.14 -20.74 22.82
C PRO A 372 -2.38 -21.32 23.50
N GLY A 373 -3.22 -20.43 24.03
CA GLY A 373 -4.44 -20.76 24.73
C GLY A 373 -4.17 -21.56 25.99
N SER A 374 -3.15 -21.23 26.79
CA SER A 374 -2.89 -21.91 28.06
C SER A 374 -4.13 -21.94 28.96
N ASP A 375 -4.20 -22.90 29.89
CA ASP A 375 -5.35 -22.99 30.81
C ASP A 375 -5.55 -21.69 31.60
N ALA A 376 -4.46 -21.02 32.00
CA ALA A 376 -4.50 -19.70 32.62
C ALA A 376 -5.15 -18.65 31.70
N ALA A 377 -4.80 -18.64 30.40
CA ALA A 377 -5.35 -17.71 29.43
C ALA A 377 -6.84 -17.96 29.15
N LEU A 378 -7.25 -19.22 29.00
CA LEU A 378 -8.66 -19.57 28.79
C LEU A 378 -9.52 -19.25 30.03
N GLU A 379 -9.00 -19.51 31.23
CA GLU A 379 -9.69 -19.14 32.48
C GLU A 379 -9.78 -17.62 32.65
N ALA A 380 -8.69 -16.89 32.36
CA ALA A 380 -8.70 -15.44 32.38
C ALA A 380 -9.71 -14.86 31.39
N LEU A 381 -9.81 -15.41 30.17
CA LEU A 381 -10.76 -14.97 29.15
C LEU A 381 -12.20 -15.08 29.66
N LEU A 382 -12.58 -16.25 30.19
CA LEU A 382 -13.91 -16.47 30.74
C LEU A 382 -14.18 -15.59 31.96
N HIS A 383 -13.17 -15.37 32.80
CA HIS A 383 -13.27 -14.50 33.96
C HIS A 383 -13.52 -13.04 33.57
N VAL A 384 -12.71 -12.47 32.68
CA VAL A 384 -12.88 -11.07 32.22
C VAL A 384 -14.13 -10.88 31.36
N ALA A 385 -14.73 -11.96 30.85
CA ALA A 385 -16.04 -11.93 30.20
C ALA A 385 -17.22 -11.96 31.19
N GLY A 386 -16.98 -12.24 32.47
CA GLY A 386 -18.04 -12.50 33.45
C GLY A 386 -18.79 -13.82 33.20
N ALA A 387 -18.19 -14.77 32.48
CA ALA A 387 -18.78 -16.07 32.22
C ALA A 387 -18.77 -16.96 33.48
N ARG A 388 -19.73 -17.88 33.59
CA ARG A 388 -19.81 -18.82 34.71
C ARG A 388 -18.59 -19.74 34.70
N ARG A 389 -17.91 -19.87 35.85
CA ARG A 389 -16.78 -20.78 36.01
C ARG A 389 -17.25 -22.23 35.96
N GLU A 390 -16.61 -23.02 35.12
CA GLU A 390 -16.81 -24.46 35.05
C GLU A 390 -15.47 -25.20 35.00
N LYS A 391 -15.41 -26.38 35.63
CA LYS A 391 -14.24 -27.24 35.55
C LYS A 391 -14.20 -27.90 34.16
N PRO A 392 -13.03 -27.96 33.50
CA PRO A 392 -12.88 -28.69 32.24
C PRO A 392 -13.33 -30.14 32.40
N ARG A 393 -14.11 -30.64 31.44
CA ARG A 393 -14.49 -32.04 31.35
C ARG A 393 -13.92 -32.61 30.05
N PRO A 394 -12.91 -33.49 30.12
CA PRO A 394 -12.34 -34.09 28.92
C PRO A 394 -13.42 -34.71 28.04
N ALA A 395 -13.49 -34.28 26.79
CA ALA A 395 -14.56 -34.67 25.88
C ALA A 395 -14.41 -36.13 25.44
N GLY A 396 -13.18 -36.57 25.17
CA GLY A 396 -12.89 -37.89 24.58
C GLY A 396 -13.60 -38.05 23.24
N LEU A 397 -13.29 -37.20 22.26
CA LEU A 397 -13.98 -37.16 20.98
C LEU A 397 -13.75 -38.43 20.16
N GLU A 398 -14.82 -39.06 19.72
CA GLU A 398 -14.83 -40.11 18.71
C GLU A 398 -15.07 -39.48 17.34
N ILE A 399 -14.07 -39.58 16.46
CA ILE A 399 -14.11 -38.98 15.13
C ILE A 399 -14.94 -39.87 14.21
N ALA A 400 -16.12 -39.39 13.82
CA ALA A 400 -16.99 -40.06 12.86
C ALA A 400 -16.48 -39.87 11.41
N ARG A 401 -15.96 -38.69 11.08
CA ARG A 401 -15.35 -38.41 9.77
C ARG A 401 -14.38 -37.24 9.79
N LYS A 402 -13.52 -37.17 8.77
CA LYS A 402 -12.67 -36.01 8.48
C LYS A 402 -13.26 -35.14 7.37
N PRO A 403 -13.27 -33.81 7.51
CA PRO A 403 -13.70 -32.90 6.46
C PRO A 403 -12.65 -32.79 5.34
N ASP A 404 -13.10 -32.44 4.12
CA ASP A 404 -12.20 -32.13 2.99
C ASP A 404 -11.66 -30.70 3.12
N ALA A 405 -10.51 -30.58 3.79
CA ALA A 405 -9.85 -29.31 4.06
C ALA A 405 -9.38 -28.60 2.78
N ALA A 406 -8.89 -29.35 1.78
CA ALA A 406 -8.38 -28.80 0.52
C ALA A 406 -9.52 -28.20 -0.32
N ALA A 407 -10.64 -28.90 -0.45
CA ALA A 407 -11.81 -28.38 -1.15
C ALA A 407 -12.40 -27.15 -0.44
N ARG A 408 -12.40 -27.13 0.90
CA ARG A 408 -12.82 -25.96 1.69
C ARG A 408 -11.90 -24.76 1.42
N ARG A 409 -10.58 -24.93 1.47
CA ARG A 409 -9.60 -23.87 1.17
C ARG A 409 -9.78 -23.31 -0.23
N LEU A 410 -9.92 -24.18 -1.23
CA LEU A 410 -10.16 -23.77 -2.62
C LEU A 410 -11.41 -22.93 -2.79
N ARG A 411 -12.54 -23.32 -2.15
CA ARG A 411 -13.77 -22.52 -2.16
C ARG A 411 -13.56 -21.16 -1.52
N GLN A 412 -12.91 -21.11 -0.36
CA GLN A 412 -12.64 -19.87 0.36
C GLN A 412 -11.78 -18.89 -0.46
N PHE A 413 -10.71 -19.39 -1.10
CA PHE A 413 -9.85 -18.59 -1.97
C PHE A 413 -10.64 -18.03 -3.16
N ARG A 414 -11.39 -18.88 -3.87
CA ARG A 414 -12.20 -18.49 -5.04
C ARG A 414 -13.28 -17.48 -4.69
N GLN A 415 -13.93 -17.61 -3.54
CA GLN A 415 -14.95 -16.67 -3.10
C GLN A 415 -14.36 -15.29 -2.79
N MET A 416 -13.26 -15.21 -2.05
CA MET A 416 -12.60 -13.93 -1.74
C MET A 416 -12.02 -13.28 -3.00
N SER A 417 -11.44 -14.07 -3.90
CA SER A 417 -10.98 -13.61 -5.21
C SER A 417 -12.14 -13.09 -6.07
N GLY A 418 -13.21 -13.88 -6.20
CA GLY A 418 -14.41 -13.51 -6.97
C GLY A 418 -15.11 -12.26 -6.45
N PHE A 419 -15.20 -12.11 -5.12
CA PHE A 419 -15.71 -10.89 -4.49
C PHE A 419 -14.83 -9.68 -4.81
N THR A 420 -13.52 -9.82 -4.72
CA THR A 420 -12.57 -8.75 -5.06
C THR A 420 -12.69 -8.35 -6.54
N GLN A 421 -12.77 -9.33 -7.46
CA GLN A 421 -13.00 -9.08 -8.89
C GLN A 421 -14.37 -8.43 -9.17
N LYS A 422 -15.40 -8.72 -8.37
CA LYS A 422 -16.68 -7.99 -8.44
C LYS A 422 -16.49 -6.51 -8.11
N LEU A 423 -15.75 -6.20 -7.04
CA LEU A 423 -15.44 -4.82 -6.67
C LEU A 423 -14.62 -4.10 -7.77
N VAL A 424 -13.69 -4.78 -8.45
CA VAL A 424 -12.97 -4.23 -9.62
C VAL A 424 -13.96 -3.75 -10.69
N ARG A 425 -14.93 -4.61 -11.06
CA ARG A 425 -15.95 -4.29 -12.08
C ARG A 425 -16.87 -3.14 -11.65
N GLU A 426 -17.10 -2.97 -10.35
CA GLU A 426 -17.91 -1.88 -9.79
C GLU A 426 -17.12 -0.57 -9.64
N SER A 427 -15.80 -0.62 -9.63
CA SER A 427 -14.94 0.54 -9.36
C SER A 427 -15.18 1.76 -10.27
N PRO A 428 -15.51 1.64 -11.58
CA PRO A 428 -15.83 2.80 -12.40
C PRO A 428 -17.06 3.58 -11.90
N ARG A 429 -18.07 2.88 -11.37
CA ARG A 429 -19.25 3.51 -10.75
C ARG A 429 -18.86 4.26 -9.47
N ARG A 430 -17.98 3.67 -8.65
CA ARG A 430 -17.46 4.31 -7.42
C ARG A 430 -16.68 5.58 -7.75
N ARG A 431 -15.84 5.55 -8.79
CA ARG A 431 -15.14 6.75 -9.27
C ARG A 431 -16.12 7.81 -9.76
N ALA A 432 -17.14 7.44 -10.54
CA ALA A 432 -18.16 8.39 -10.99
C ALA A 432 -18.91 9.05 -9.80
N GLU A 433 -19.25 8.29 -8.76
CA GLU A 433 -19.84 8.81 -7.51
C GLU A 433 -18.89 9.78 -6.79
N PHE A 434 -17.61 9.42 -6.69
CA PHE A 434 -16.58 10.26 -6.07
C PHE A 434 -16.38 11.59 -6.82
N TRP A 435 -16.33 11.54 -8.16
CA TRP A 435 -16.13 12.70 -9.03
C TRP A 435 -17.40 13.51 -9.34
N ALA A 436 -18.55 13.19 -8.73
CA ALA A 436 -19.84 13.77 -9.08
C ALA A 436 -19.93 15.31 -8.89
N LYS A 437 -19.04 15.89 -8.07
CA LYS A 437 -18.98 17.34 -7.82
C LYS A 437 -17.95 18.09 -8.69
N ALA A 438 -17.21 17.39 -9.54
CA ALA A 438 -16.27 18.02 -10.45
C ALA A 438 -17.03 18.81 -11.52
N ASP A 439 -16.72 20.10 -11.64
CA ASP A 439 -17.38 21.02 -12.55
C ASP A 439 -16.47 21.30 -13.75
N ALA A 440 -16.83 20.71 -14.89
CA ALA A 440 -16.10 20.87 -16.15
C ALA A 440 -16.76 21.90 -17.09
N SER A 441 -17.53 22.86 -16.57
CA SER A 441 -18.22 23.89 -17.35
C SER A 441 -17.30 24.99 -17.89
N SER A 442 -16.20 25.29 -17.20
CA SER A 442 -15.11 26.17 -17.67
C SER A 442 -13.76 25.65 -17.16
N HIS A 443 -12.66 26.21 -17.68
CA HIS A 443 -11.32 25.85 -17.20
C HIS A 443 -11.08 26.33 -15.77
N GLU A 444 -11.58 27.51 -15.39
CA GLU A 444 -11.48 27.98 -14.00
C GLU A 444 -12.28 27.09 -13.06
N ARG A 445 -13.54 26.78 -13.42
CA ARG A 445 -14.39 25.89 -12.61
C ARG A 445 -13.81 24.50 -12.46
N TRP A 446 -13.18 23.96 -13.52
CA TRP A 446 -12.50 22.68 -13.43
C TRP A 446 -11.35 22.76 -12.43
N ARG A 447 -10.49 23.77 -12.53
CA ARG A 447 -9.36 23.96 -11.60
C ARG A 447 -9.84 24.07 -10.15
N GLU A 448 -10.82 24.93 -9.89
CA GLU A 448 -11.40 25.16 -8.55
C GLU A 448 -12.05 23.89 -7.98
N SER A 449 -13.00 23.30 -8.71
CA SER A 449 -13.78 22.16 -8.23
C SER A 449 -12.96 20.88 -8.09
N THR A 450 -11.82 20.78 -8.79
CA THR A 450 -10.95 19.60 -8.72
C THR A 450 -9.83 19.67 -7.69
N GLN A 451 -9.72 20.78 -6.96
CA GLN A 451 -8.75 20.92 -5.89
C GLN A 451 -8.87 19.82 -4.83
N VAL A 452 -10.11 19.48 -4.43
CA VAL A 452 -10.35 18.39 -3.46
C VAL A 452 -9.88 17.02 -3.97
N TYR A 453 -9.93 16.78 -5.27
CA TYR A 453 -9.45 15.53 -5.87
C TYR A 453 -7.92 15.49 -5.90
N ARG A 454 -7.25 16.61 -6.25
CA ARG A 454 -5.79 16.73 -6.14
C ARG A 454 -5.32 16.52 -4.69
N GLU A 455 -6.02 17.11 -3.74
CA GLU A 455 -5.74 16.91 -2.31
C GLU A 455 -5.97 15.47 -1.88
N THR A 456 -7.01 14.79 -2.39
CA THR A 456 -7.27 13.39 -2.04
C THR A 456 -6.17 12.47 -2.57
N ILE A 457 -5.78 12.56 -3.84
CA ILE A 457 -4.69 11.73 -4.36
C ILE A 457 -3.37 12.02 -3.63
N TRP A 458 -3.06 13.29 -3.34
CA TRP A 458 -1.82 13.64 -2.67
C TRP A 458 -1.81 13.21 -1.20
N ASN A 459 -2.86 13.54 -0.43
CA ASN A 459 -2.88 13.34 1.02
C ASN A 459 -3.31 11.94 1.44
N ASP A 460 -4.23 11.30 0.70
CA ASP A 460 -4.88 10.05 1.12
C ASP A 460 -4.37 8.80 0.41
N VAL A 461 -3.92 8.93 -0.84
CA VAL A 461 -3.45 7.80 -1.66
C VAL A 461 -1.93 7.75 -1.74
N ILE A 462 -1.27 8.87 -2.08
CA ILE A 462 0.20 8.96 -2.15
C ILE A 462 0.78 9.16 -0.75
N GLY A 463 0.15 10.01 0.06
CA GLY A 463 0.69 10.48 1.33
C GLY A 463 1.57 11.72 1.13
N ARG A 464 1.19 12.85 1.71
CA ARG A 464 1.90 14.11 1.52
C ARG A 464 3.00 14.30 2.57
N MET A 465 4.23 14.50 2.12
CA MET A 465 5.29 15.08 2.94
C MET A 465 5.09 16.60 3.07
N PRO A 466 5.56 17.23 4.16
CA PRO A 466 5.68 18.69 4.20
C PRO A 466 6.48 19.19 3.00
N ASP A 467 6.19 20.39 2.51
CA ASP A 467 6.97 21.02 1.43
C ASP A 467 8.49 21.02 1.77
N PRO A 468 9.39 20.99 0.77
CA PRO A 468 10.84 20.96 0.98
C PRO A 468 11.33 22.03 1.98
N THR A 469 11.93 21.60 3.09
CA THR A 469 12.22 22.48 4.24
C THR A 469 13.64 23.05 4.25
N LEU A 470 14.56 22.49 3.48
CA LEU A 470 15.93 23.01 3.32
C LEU A 470 15.98 24.04 2.18
N PRO A 471 16.95 24.97 2.13
CA PRO A 471 17.21 25.76 0.91
C PRO A 471 17.73 24.85 -0.24
N PRO A 472 17.60 25.23 -1.53
CA PRO A 472 17.99 24.35 -2.64
C PRO A 472 19.46 23.98 -2.68
N SER A 473 20.35 24.90 -2.27
CA SER A 473 21.81 24.70 -2.20
C SER A 473 22.38 23.96 -3.42
N PRO A 474 22.19 24.50 -4.64
CA PRO A 474 22.54 23.77 -5.86
C PRO A 474 24.05 23.56 -5.92
N ARG A 475 24.44 22.29 -6.13
CA ARG A 475 25.82 21.88 -6.37
C ARG A 475 25.90 21.22 -7.73
N SER A 476 26.93 21.52 -8.52
CA SER A 476 27.09 20.90 -9.82
C SER A 476 28.54 20.59 -10.21
N ARG A 477 28.68 19.68 -11.18
CA ARG A 477 29.94 19.42 -11.88
C ARG A 477 29.68 19.21 -13.37
N LEU A 478 30.55 19.74 -14.22
CA LEU A 478 30.57 19.45 -15.64
C LEU A 478 30.99 17.99 -15.85
N ILE A 479 30.15 17.20 -16.53
CA ILE A 479 30.40 15.77 -16.77
C ILE A 479 30.81 15.47 -18.22
N PHE A 480 30.37 16.28 -19.18
CA PHE A 480 30.84 16.24 -20.57
C PHE A 480 30.52 17.53 -21.31
N GLU A 481 31.24 17.75 -22.40
CA GLU A 481 31.02 18.85 -23.32
C GLU A 481 30.85 18.31 -24.75
N GLN A 482 29.71 18.62 -25.38
CA GLN A 482 29.39 18.23 -26.76
C GLN A 482 29.39 19.46 -27.67
N PRO A 483 29.39 19.31 -29.01
CA PRO A 483 29.40 20.47 -29.92
C PRO A 483 28.24 21.44 -29.70
N LYS A 484 27.02 20.94 -29.41
CA LYS A 484 25.80 21.76 -29.29
C LYS A 484 25.37 22.08 -27.85
N PHE A 485 25.80 21.30 -26.85
CA PHE A 485 25.37 21.45 -25.47
C PHE A 485 26.45 21.01 -24.47
N ARG A 486 26.26 21.33 -23.19
CA ARG A 486 27.07 20.87 -22.05
C ARG A 486 26.21 20.05 -21.11
N GLY A 487 26.79 19.03 -20.48
CA GLY A 487 26.11 18.22 -19.45
C GLY A 487 26.65 18.54 -18.06
N TYR A 488 25.77 18.85 -17.13
CA TYR A 488 26.09 19.09 -15.72
C TYR A 488 25.33 18.10 -14.85
N GLU A 489 26.02 17.41 -13.95
CA GLU A 489 25.34 16.70 -12.86
C GLU A 489 25.04 17.72 -11.75
N VAL A 490 23.80 17.74 -11.26
CA VAL A 490 23.30 18.73 -10.29
C VAL A 490 22.63 18.04 -9.11
N VAL A 491 22.92 18.51 -7.89
CA VAL A 491 22.33 18.06 -6.62
C VAL A 491 21.64 19.23 -5.92
N LEU A 492 20.43 18.99 -5.41
CA LEU A 492 19.59 19.94 -4.67
C LEU A 492 19.17 19.34 -3.32
N ASP A 493 19.28 20.11 -2.24
CA ASP A 493 18.78 19.68 -0.92
C ASP A 493 17.24 19.76 -0.89
N VAL A 494 16.57 18.82 -0.20
CA VAL A 494 15.09 18.78 -0.07
C VAL A 494 14.69 18.79 1.41
N TRP A 495 15.03 17.73 2.14
CA TRP A 495 14.83 17.57 3.58
C TRP A 495 16.13 17.04 4.20
N PRO A 496 16.28 17.01 5.54
CA PRO A 496 17.39 16.30 6.16
C PRO A 496 17.52 14.87 5.60
N ASP A 497 18.73 14.51 5.16
CA ASP A 497 19.11 13.26 4.49
C ASP A 497 18.49 12.98 3.11
N VAL A 498 17.54 13.79 2.63
CA VAL A 498 16.86 13.60 1.34
C VAL A 498 17.21 14.74 0.38
N PHE A 499 17.68 14.38 -0.81
CA PHE A 499 18.09 15.30 -1.86
C PHE A 499 17.50 14.88 -3.21
N ALA A 500 17.44 15.81 -4.16
CA ALA A 500 17.16 15.53 -5.57
C ALA A 500 18.46 15.66 -6.36
N TYR A 501 18.63 14.88 -7.42
CA TYR A 501 19.74 15.08 -8.35
C TYR A 501 19.39 14.62 -9.77
N GLY A 502 20.18 15.06 -10.74
CA GLY A 502 20.00 14.69 -12.14
C GLY A 502 21.07 15.27 -13.04
N ILE A 503 20.91 15.07 -14.35
CA ILE A 503 21.77 15.63 -15.39
C ILE A 503 21.02 16.76 -16.12
N LEU A 504 21.58 17.97 -16.12
CA LEU A 504 21.14 19.10 -16.91
C LEU A 504 21.94 19.17 -18.22
N LEU A 505 21.24 19.17 -19.36
CA LEU A 505 21.82 19.47 -20.66
C LEU A 505 21.51 20.92 -21.02
N LEU A 506 22.56 21.73 -21.17
CA LEU A 506 22.48 23.15 -21.44
C LEU A 506 22.98 23.46 -22.87
N PRO A 507 22.12 23.92 -23.78
CA PRO A 507 22.53 24.33 -25.13
C PRO A 507 23.57 25.46 -25.13
N LYS A 508 24.57 25.36 -26.01
CA LYS A 508 25.67 26.33 -26.11
C LYS A 508 25.31 27.59 -26.89
N ASP A 509 24.26 27.55 -27.69
CA ASP A 509 23.79 28.68 -28.51
C ASP A 509 22.82 29.61 -27.76
N LEU A 510 22.72 29.48 -26.42
CA LEU A 510 21.95 30.38 -25.56
C LEU A 510 22.48 31.81 -25.65
N LYS A 511 21.64 32.74 -26.09
CA LYS A 511 21.97 34.16 -26.16
C LYS A 511 21.78 34.84 -24.79
N PRO A 512 22.53 35.92 -24.49
CA PRO A 512 22.31 36.70 -23.27
C PRO A 512 20.84 37.14 -23.13
N GLY A 513 20.21 36.83 -22.00
CA GLY A 513 18.81 37.14 -21.73
C GLY A 513 17.78 36.23 -22.41
N GLU A 514 18.21 35.27 -23.23
CA GLU A 514 17.30 34.29 -23.84
C GLU A 514 16.79 33.30 -22.78
N LYS A 515 15.47 33.05 -22.79
CA LYS A 515 14.83 32.03 -21.97
C LYS A 515 14.26 30.92 -22.85
N ARG A 516 14.57 29.67 -22.49
CA ARG A 516 14.18 28.50 -23.26
C ARG A 516 13.25 27.57 -22.49
N PRO A 517 12.39 26.83 -23.21
CA PRO A 517 11.61 25.76 -22.61
C PRO A 517 12.53 24.65 -22.08
N VAL A 518 12.06 23.98 -21.02
CA VAL A 518 12.72 22.82 -20.42
C VAL A 518 11.89 21.58 -20.69
N VAL A 519 12.55 20.45 -20.95
CA VAL A 519 11.92 19.13 -20.92
C VAL A 519 12.57 18.32 -19.79
N VAL A 520 11.76 17.97 -18.79
CA VAL A 520 12.15 17.03 -17.74
C VAL A 520 11.94 15.61 -18.25
N CYS A 521 13.03 14.87 -18.41
CA CYS A 521 13.07 13.57 -19.06
C CYS A 521 13.27 12.45 -18.03
N GLN A 522 12.25 11.64 -17.76
CA GLN A 522 12.27 10.64 -16.69
C GLN A 522 12.51 9.22 -17.20
N HIS A 523 13.51 8.55 -16.61
CA HIS A 523 13.80 7.14 -16.86
C HIS A 523 12.86 6.21 -16.09
N GLY A 524 12.71 4.97 -16.55
CA GLY A 524 11.97 3.88 -15.91
C GLY A 524 12.69 3.21 -14.74
N LEU A 525 12.06 2.14 -14.23
CA LEU A 525 12.49 1.33 -13.08
C LEU A 525 13.93 0.84 -13.23
N GLU A 526 14.75 0.94 -12.17
CA GLU A 526 16.20 0.64 -12.18
C GLU A 526 17.06 1.46 -13.17
N GLY A 527 16.46 2.41 -13.90
CA GLY A 527 17.19 3.29 -14.82
C GLY A 527 17.97 4.40 -14.11
N ARG A 528 18.73 5.15 -14.92
CA ARG A 528 19.56 6.28 -14.48
C ARG A 528 19.39 7.49 -15.41
N PRO A 529 19.65 8.71 -14.92
CA PRO A 529 19.78 9.90 -15.77
C PRO A 529 20.71 9.71 -16.97
N SER A 530 21.79 8.94 -16.81
CA SER A 530 22.75 8.65 -17.87
C SER A 530 22.14 7.91 -19.05
N ASP A 531 21.12 7.07 -18.83
CA ASP A 531 20.46 6.32 -19.91
C ASP A 531 19.72 7.24 -20.89
N ILE A 532 19.44 8.47 -20.46
CA ILE A 532 18.74 9.50 -21.23
C ILE A 532 19.71 10.58 -21.76
N ALA A 533 20.67 10.96 -20.91
CA ALA A 533 21.39 12.22 -21.05
C ALA A 533 22.91 12.06 -21.21
N ASP A 534 23.49 10.86 -21.16
CA ASP A 534 24.92 10.66 -21.40
C ASP A 534 25.20 10.34 -22.89
N PRO A 535 26.03 11.14 -23.60
CA PRO A 535 26.40 10.90 -25.00
C PRO A 535 27.15 9.58 -25.25
N LYS A 536 27.69 8.95 -24.20
CA LYS A 536 28.35 7.63 -24.30
C LYS A 536 27.38 6.46 -24.17
N VAL A 537 26.11 6.71 -23.83
CA VAL A 537 25.10 5.69 -23.61
C VAL A 537 24.05 5.78 -24.71
N ASP A 538 23.87 4.70 -25.47
CA ASP A 538 22.76 4.52 -26.40
C ASP A 538 21.86 3.40 -25.90
N HIS A 539 20.95 3.76 -24.98
CA HIS A 539 20.04 2.81 -24.37
C HIS A 539 18.89 2.48 -25.34
N LYS A 540 18.68 1.20 -25.62
CA LYS A 540 17.71 0.69 -26.61
C LYS A 540 16.26 1.15 -26.41
N ALA A 541 15.88 1.53 -25.20
CA ALA A 541 14.53 2.03 -24.93
C ALA A 541 14.41 3.55 -25.04
N TYR A 542 15.51 4.31 -24.94
CA TYR A 542 15.47 5.78 -24.89
C TYR A 542 15.98 6.42 -26.18
N HIS A 543 16.84 5.72 -26.94
CA HIS A 543 17.37 6.20 -28.22
C HIS A 543 17.90 7.64 -28.14
N GLN A 544 18.62 7.93 -27.04
CA GLN A 544 19.21 9.25 -26.74
C GLN A 544 18.24 10.44 -26.89
N TYR A 545 16.94 10.26 -26.60
CA TYR A 545 15.95 11.32 -26.85
C TYR A 545 16.25 12.62 -26.07
N GLY A 546 16.85 12.53 -24.89
CA GLY A 546 17.28 13.70 -24.12
C GLY A 546 18.37 14.50 -24.84
N LEU A 547 19.35 13.83 -25.46
CA LEU A 547 20.38 14.48 -26.26
C LEU A 547 19.77 15.14 -27.50
N ARG A 548 18.90 14.41 -28.21
CA ARG A 548 18.23 14.94 -29.42
C ARG A 548 17.40 16.20 -29.12
N LEU A 549 16.70 16.24 -27.97
CA LEU A 549 16.01 17.46 -27.51
C LEU A 549 16.98 18.61 -27.24
N ALA A 550 18.11 18.35 -26.58
CA ALA A 550 19.14 19.35 -26.35
C ALA A 550 19.76 19.87 -27.66
N GLU A 551 19.92 19.02 -28.67
CA GLU A 551 20.39 19.40 -30.00
C GLU A 551 19.39 20.27 -30.77
N GLU A 552 18.09 20.11 -30.54
CA GLU A 552 17.04 21.01 -31.03
C GLU A 552 16.99 22.34 -30.24
N GLY A 553 17.75 22.44 -29.16
CA GLY A 553 17.91 23.65 -28.36
C GLY A 553 17.02 23.75 -27.14
N PHE A 554 16.25 22.70 -26.79
CA PHE A 554 15.60 22.63 -25.48
C PHE A 554 16.64 22.54 -24.37
N ILE A 555 16.33 23.08 -23.19
CA ILE A 555 17.04 22.69 -21.97
C ILE A 555 16.47 21.35 -21.53
N VAL A 556 17.31 20.38 -21.18
CA VAL A 556 16.85 19.07 -20.72
C VAL A 556 17.33 18.83 -19.31
N PHE A 557 16.45 18.33 -18.44
CA PHE A 557 16.83 17.88 -17.11
C PHE A 557 16.37 16.42 -16.93
N ALA A 558 17.30 15.51 -16.70
CA ALA A 558 17.04 14.11 -16.43
C ALA A 558 17.24 13.81 -14.93
N PRO A 559 16.18 13.84 -14.10
CA PRO A 559 16.29 13.55 -12.68
C PRO A 559 16.39 12.04 -12.40
N GLN A 560 17.08 11.70 -11.30
CA GLN A 560 16.96 10.40 -10.67
C GLN A 560 15.77 10.39 -9.71
N ASN A 561 14.95 9.33 -9.80
CA ASN A 561 13.97 8.98 -8.77
C ASN A 561 14.43 7.74 -7.98
N PRO A 562 13.93 7.54 -6.74
CA PRO A 562 14.45 6.54 -5.80
C PRO A 562 13.90 5.12 -6.06
N TYR A 563 13.88 4.65 -7.30
CA TYR A 563 13.47 3.30 -7.68
C TYR A 563 14.62 2.46 -8.27
N ILE A 564 15.75 2.46 -7.55
CA ILE A 564 16.98 1.72 -7.90
C ILE A 564 17.46 0.84 -6.74
N GLY A 565 18.09 -0.30 -7.05
CA GLY A 565 18.59 -1.24 -6.05
C GLY A 565 17.61 -2.36 -5.70
N GLU A 566 16.72 -2.70 -6.63
CA GLU A 566 15.81 -3.85 -6.58
C GLU A 566 14.95 -3.95 -5.31
N GLY A 567 15.29 -4.86 -4.40
CA GLY A 567 14.58 -5.02 -3.13
C GLY A 567 14.81 -3.84 -2.18
N ARG A 568 15.93 -3.13 -2.33
CA ARG A 568 16.32 -2.05 -1.43
C ARG A 568 15.35 -0.88 -1.52
N PHE A 569 15.09 -0.37 -2.72
CA PHE A 569 14.11 0.71 -2.84
C PHE A 569 12.69 0.27 -2.48
N ARG A 570 12.31 -0.99 -2.77
CA ARG A 570 10.98 -1.49 -2.40
C ARG A 570 10.76 -1.52 -0.89
N LEU A 571 11.83 -1.66 -0.12
CA LEU A 571 11.77 -1.54 1.34
C LEU A 571 11.40 -0.12 1.80
N ILE A 572 11.61 0.93 0.98
CA ILE A 572 11.08 2.27 1.25
C ILE A 572 9.55 2.19 1.30
N GLN A 573 8.89 1.55 0.33
CA GLN A 573 7.44 1.37 0.35
C GLN A 573 6.96 0.63 1.60
N ARG A 574 7.67 -0.46 1.98
CA ARG A 574 7.35 -1.25 3.18
C ARG A 574 7.40 -0.42 4.47
N LYS A 575 8.36 0.49 4.58
CA LYS A 575 8.48 1.41 5.73
C LYS A 575 7.50 2.59 5.66
N ALA A 576 7.21 3.08 4.45
CA ALA A 576 6.40 4.27 4.22
C ALA A 576 4.90 4.01 4.41
N ARG A 577 4.37 2.89 3.91
CA ARG A 577 2.93 2.60 3.91
C ARG A 577 2.28 2.60 5.30
N PRO A 578 2.89 2.02 6.36
CA PRO A 578 2.33 2.12 7.70
C PRO A 578 2.26 3.57 8.23
N LEU A 579 3.07 4.48 7.69
CA LEU A 579 3.06 5.91 8.01
C LEU A 579 2.14 6.72 7.08
N LYS A 580 1.34 6.05 6.25
CA LYS A 580 0.49 6.67 5.20
C LYS A 580 1.33 7.48 4.19
N LEU A 581 2.49 6.95 3.83
CA LEU A 581 3.38 7.49 2.83
C LEU A 581 3.68 6.43 1.77
N SER A 582 4.12 6.89 0.60
CA SER A 582 4.58 6.03 -0.49
C SER A 582 5.92 6.53 -1.05
N LEU A 583 6.48 5.81 -2.01
CA LEU A 583 7.65 6.28 -2.76
C LEU A 583 7.41 7.67 -3.37
N PHE A 584 6.18 7.93 -3.85
CA PHE A 584 5.81 9.20 -4.47
C PHE A 584 5.68 10.36 -3.49
N SER A 585 5.57 10.09 -2.18
CA SER A 585 5.65 11.12 -1.15
C SER A 585 6.98 11.87 -1.19
N PHE A 586 8.07 11.15 -1.48
CA PHE A 586 9.42 11.72 -1.58
C PHE A 586 9.66 12.31 -2.98
N VAL A 587 9.25 11.59 -4.02
CA VAL A 587 9.39 12.04 -5.42
C VAL A 587 8.70 13.37 -5.67
N LEU A 588 7.48 13.59 -5.13
CA LEU A 588 6.79 14.86 -5.29
C LEU A 588 7.55 16.03 -4.66
N GLY A 589 8.14 15.86 -3.47
CA GLY A 589 8.96 16.91 -2.85
C GLY A 589 10.28 17.15 -3.60
N GLN A 590 10.90 16.10 -4.13
CA GLN A 590 12.07 16.22 -5.00
C GLN A 590 11.73 17.00 -6.27
N HIS A 591 10.59 16.72 -6.91
CA HIS A 591 10.15 17.43 -8.11
C HIS A 591 9.67 18.85 -7.83
N GLN A 592 9.05 19.12 -6.68
CA GLN A 592 8.78 20.49 -6.24
C GLN A 592 10.08 21.29 -6.15
N ARG A 593 11.13 20.72 -5.53
CA ARG A 593 12.44 21.35 -5.46
C ARG A 593 13.12 21.52 -6.83
N ILE A 594 12.99 20.54 -7.72
CA ILE A 594 13.49 20.64 -9.10
C ILE A 594 12.81 21.78 -9.84
N LEU A 595 11.48 21.91 -9.75
CA LEU A 595 10.73 22.99 -10.38
C LEU A 595 11.10 24.37 -9.80
N GLU A 596 11.23 24.48 -8.47
CA GLU A 596 11.67 25.71 -7.80
C GLU A 596 13.04 26.17 -8.33
N TRP A 597 14.01 25.24 -8.44
CA TRP A 597 15.33 25.55 -8.94
C TRP A 597 15.33 25.89 -10.45
N LEU A 598 14.73 25.03 -11.29
CA LEU A 598 14.67 25.25 -12.74
C LEU A 598 14.01 26.58 -13.08
N SER A 599 12.88 26.90 -12.44
CA SER A 599 12.14 28.15 -12.67
C SER A 599 12.93 29.39 -12.24
N GLY A 600 13.89 29.24 -11.32
CA GLY A 600 14.77 30.32 -10.86
C GLY A 600 15.98 30.56 -11.77
N LEU A 601 16.28 29.67 -12.71
CA LEU A 601 17.43 29.84 -13.60
C LEU A 601 17.17 30.97 -14.61
N PRO A 602 18.12 31.89 -14.85
CA PRO A 602 17.89 33.10 -15.64
C PRO A 602 17.60 32.82 -17.13
N TYR A 603 17.99 31.63 -17.62
CA TYR A 603 17.83 31.17 -19.00
C TYR A 603 16.69 30.15 -19.18
N VAL A 604 15.92 29.87 -18.12
CA VAL A 604 14.73 29.01 -18.19
C VAL A 604 13.48 29.88 -18.29
N ASP A 605 12.57 29.46 -19.16
CA ASP A 605 11.20 29.96 -19.17
C ASP A 605 10.33 29.11 -18.22
N ALA A 606 9.99 29.67 -17.06
CA ALA A 606 9.30 28.96 -15.99
C ALA A 606 7.88 28.47 -16.39
N ASP A 607 7.25 29.11 -17.37
CA ASP A 607 5.92 28.72 -17.85
C ASP A 607 5.97 27.61 -18.91
N ARG A 608 7.18 27.17 -19.31
CA ARG A 608 7.40 26.23 -20.41
C ARG A 608 8.28 25.05 -20.02
N ILE A 609 7.95 24.40 -18.90
CA ILE A 609 8.60 23.18 -18.42
C ILE A 609 7.70 21.96 -18.72
N GLY A 610 8.06 21.14 -19.70
CA GLY A 610 7.35 19.88 -20.00
C GLY A 610 7.89 18.68 -19.23
N PHE A 611 7.07 17.66 -19.03
CA PHE A 611 7.48 16.36 -18.48
C PHE A 611 7.33 15.26 -19.53
N TYR A 612 8.33 14.39 -19.68
CA TYR A 612 8.31 13.25 -20.60
C TYR A 612 8.99 12.03 -19.97
N GLY A 613 8.29 10.92 -19.80
CA GLY A 613 8.89 9.71 -19.25
C GLY A 613 8.34 8.40 -19.84
N LEU A 614 9.20 7.37 -19.84
CA LEU A 614 8.90 6.00 -20.27
C LEU A 614 8.77 5.05 -19.08
N SER A 615 7.86 4.08 -19.14
CA SER A 615 7.76 2.99 -18.15
C SER A 615 7.41 3.51 -16.75
N TYR A 616 8.23 3.26 -15.72
CA TYR A 616 8.10 3.94 -14.42
C TYR A 616 8.25 5.47 -14.51
N GLY A 617 8.95 5.98 -15.54
CA GLY A 617 8.92 7.40 -15.89
C GLY A 617 7.57 7.83 -16.45
N GLY A 618 6.88 6.96 -17.20
CA GLY A 618 5.49 7.17 -17.62
C GLY A 618 4.52 7.10 -16.43
N TYR A 619 4.77 6.23 -15.46
CA TYR A 619 4.06 6.21 -14.19
C TYR A 619 4.22 7.54 -13.44
N SER A 620 5.46 8.07 -13.43
CA SER A 620 5.79 9.38 -12.87
C SER A 620 5.08 10.52 -13.61
N ALA A 621 4.92 10.44 -14.93
CA ALA A 621 4.20 11.41 -15.76
C ALA A 621 2.70 11.55 -15.40
N LEU A 622 2.13 10.56 -14.71
CA LEU A 622 0.75 10.57 -14.21
C LEU A 622 0.63 10.91 -12.72
N ARG A 623 1.73 10.84 -11.95
CA ARG A 623 1.72 11.13 -10.51
C ARG A 623 2.30 12.50 -10.15
N ILE A 624 3.18 13.06 -11.00
CA ILE A 624 3.90 14.29 -10.69
C ILE A 624 3.24 15.52 -11.34
N PRO A 625 3.15 15.63 -12.68
CA PRO A 625 2.58 16.84 -13.31
C PRO A 625 1.13 17.17 -12.90
N PRO A 626 0.22 16.19 -12.68
CA PRO A 626 -1.14 16.51 -12.24
C PRO A 626 -1.23 17.20 -10.87
N LEU A 627 -0.19 17.09 -10.05
CA LEU A 627 -0.13 17.63 -8.68
C LEU A 627 0.79 18.85 -8.55
N LEU A 628 1.73 19.03 -9.48
CA LEU A 628 2.63 20.17 -9.50
C LEU A 628 2.32 21.06 -10.70
N ASP A 629 1.80 22.26 -10.43
CA ASP A 629 1.33 23.20 -11.46
C ASP A 629 2.46 23.77 -12.33
N GLY A 630 3.72 23.69 -11.88
CA GLY A 630 4.89 24.17 -12.62
C GLY A 630 5.23 23.38 -13.89
N TYR A 631 4.59 22.22 -14.12
CA TYR A 631 4.71 21.51 -15.39
C TYR A 631 3.66 21.98 -16.39
N ALA A 632 4.09 22.47 -17.55
CA ALA A 632 3.23 23.00 -18.62
C ALA A 632 2.50 21.90 -19.41
N LEU A 633 3.08 20.70 -19.51
CA LEU A 633 2.50 19.53 -20.17
C LEU A 633 3.07 18.22 -19.59
N SER A 634 2.44 17.08 -19.91
CA SER A 634 2.95 15.75 -19.55
C SER A 634 2.82 14.73 -20.69
N ILE A 635 3.87 13.95 -20.93
CA ILE A 635 3.91 12.84 -21.88
C ILE A 635 4.18 11.54 -21.12
N CYS A 636 3.21 10.62 -21.15
CA CYS A 636 3.26 9.29 -20.55
C CYS A 636 3.54 8.23 -21.63
N SER A 637 4.79 7.79 -21.73
CA SER A 637 5.19 6.73 -22.67
C SER A 637 5.27 5.36 -21.97
N GLY A 638 4.77 4.32 -22.64
CA GLY A 638 4.90 2.93 -22.20
C GLY A 638 4.38 2.64 -20.79
N ASN A 639 3.29 3.29 -20.37
CA ASN A 639 2.68 3.06 -19.04
C ASN A 639 1.17 3.28 -18.97
N PHE A 640 0.61 4.22 -19.75
CA PHE A 640 -0.82 4.54 -19.72
C PHE A 640 -1.69 3.31 -20.05
N ASN A 641 -2.67 2.98 -19.21
CA ASN A 641 -3.49 1.76 -19.34
C ASN A 641 -4.78 1.88 -18.51
N GLU A 642 -5.71 0.93 -18.62
CA GLU A 642 -6.65 0.63 -17.54
C GLU A 642 -5.85 0.11 -16.33
N TRP A 643 -5.44 1.04 -15.46
CA TRP A 643 -4.53 0.78 -14.37
C TRP A 643 -5.12 -0.11 -13.28
N VAL A 644 -6.44 0.00 -13.06
CA VAL A 644 -7.12 -0.85 -12.08
C VAL A 644 -7.01 -2.30 -12.53
N TRP A 645 -7.25 -2.59 -13.81
CA TRP A 645 -7.13 -3.96 -14.33
C TRP A 645 -5.68 -4.42 -14.34
N LYS A 646 -4.75 -3.53 -14.74
CA LYS A 646 -3.31 -3.79 -14.70
C LYS A 646 -2.83 -4.21 -13.30
N THR A 647 -3.42 -3.67 -12.23
CA THR A 647 -2.99 -3.96 -10.85
C THR A 647 -3.79 -5.07 -10.15
N THR A 648 -4.97 -5.44 -10.66
CA THR A 648 -5.88 -6.35 -9.94
C THR A 648 -6.37 -7.56 -10.74
N SER A 649 -6.22 -7.57 -12.07
CA SER A 649 -6.76 -8.66 -12.89
C SER A 649 -6.00 -9.96 -12.70
N ILE A 650 -6.73 -11.05 -12.59
CA ILE A 650 -6.19 -12.43 -12.58
C ILE A 650 -6.33 -13.12 -13.95
N ASP A 651 -6.85 -12.41 -14.95
CA ASP A 651 -7.11 -12.95 -16.28
C ASP A 651 -6.18 -12.33 -17.35
N MET A 652 -5.35 -11.35 -16.96
CA MET A 652 -4.47 -10.62 -17.88
C MET A 652 -2.98 -10.93 -17.61
N PRO A 653 -2.22 -11.46 -18.58
CA PRO A 653 -0.86 -11.95 -18.36
C PRO A 653 0.15 -10.87 -17.96
N TYR A 654 -0.09 -9.62 -18.34
CA TYR A 654 0.74 -8.48 -17.97
C TYR A 654 0.32 -7.84 -16.63
N SER A 655 -0.65 -8.38 -15.89
CA SER A 655 -1.05 -7.81 -14.60
C SER A 655 0.06 -7.91 -13.55
N TYR A 656 0.17 -6.90 -12.68
CA TYR A 656 1.06 -6.90 -11.52
C TYR A 656 0.70 -7.95 -10.45
N MET A 657 -0.44 -8.64 -10.60
CA MET A 657 -0.74 -9.84 -9.84
C MET A 657 0.31 -10.95 -10.04
N PHE A 658 0.94 -11.02 -11.22
CA PHE A 658 1.84 -12.10 -11.62
C PHE A 658 3.33 -11.76 -11.55
N THR A 659 3.67 -10.59 -11.01
CA THR A 659 5.03 -10.05 -11.06
C THR A 659 5.52 -9.58 -9.69
N ARG A 660 6.77 -9.10 -9.60
CA ARG A 660 7.43 -8.79 -8.32
C ARG A 660 7.21 -7.35 -7.84
N GLU A 661 6.58 -6.51 -8.64
CA GLU A 661 6.41 -5.07 -8.41
C GLU A 661 5.31 -4.77 -7.38
N TYR A 662 5.46 -5.29 -6.15
CA TYR A 662 4.55 -4.99 -5.04
C TYR A 662 4.61 -3.53 -4.59
N ASP A 663 5.59 -2.75 -5.07
CA ASP A 663 5.73 -1.31 -4.84
C ASP A 663 4.71 -0.46 -5.59
N ILE A 664 4.05 -1.01 -6.62
CA ILE A 664 3.08 -0.30 -7.47
C ILE A 664 1.69 -0.17 -6.84
N LEU A 665 1.37 -0.98 -5.83
CA LEU A 665 0.03 -1.03 -5.26
C LEU A 665 -0.25 0.21 -4.39
N GLU A 666 -1.30 0.96 -4.76
CA GLU A 666 -1.78 2.18 -4.10
C GLU A 666 -3.13 1.90 -3.41
N PHE A 667 -3.22 2.06 -2.09
CA PHE A 667 -4.42 1.70 -1.33
C PHE A 667 -5.64 2.57 -1.72
N ASP A 668 -6.80 1.93 -1.92
CA ASP A 668 -8.09 2.58 -2.29
C ASP A 668 -8.10 3.29 -3.66
N PHE A 669 -7.01 3.25 -4.42
CA PHE A 669 -6.86 3.93 -5.71
C PHE A 669 -8.02 3.66 -6.67
N ALA A 670 -8.43 2.41 -6.84
CA ALA A 670 -9.45 2.02 -7.82
C ALA A 670 -10.83 2.65 -7.56
N ASN A 671 -11.15 3.01 -6.31
CA ASN A 671 -12.42 3.66 -5.98
C ASN A 671 -12.42 5.16 -6.25
N VAL A 672 -11.24 5.78 -6.38
CA VAL A 672 -11.10 7.25 -6.48
C VAL A 672 -10.45 7.72 -7.78
N PHE A 673 -9.51 6.97 -8.36
CA PHE A 673 -8.76 7.34 -9.55
C PHE A 673 -8.53 6.16 -10.49
N ASN A 674 -8.30 6.51 -11.76
CA ASN A 674 -7.64 5.69 -12.76
C ASN A 674 -6.69 6.60 -13.56
N HIS A 675 -5.93 6.03 -14.50
CA HIS A 675 -5.05 6.83 -15.36
C HIS A 675 -5.81 7.92 -16.14
N GLY A 676 -7.06 7.67 -16.57
CA GLY A 676 -7.90 8.67 -17.22
C GLY A 676 -8.25 9.85 -16.31
N GLU A 677 -8.59 9.59 -15.04
CA GLU A 677 -8.85 10.65 -14.05
C GLU A 677 -7.58 11.47 -13.75
N LEU A 678 -6.42 10.83 -13.61
CA LEU A 678 -5.14 11.53 -13.40
C LEU A 678 -4.74 12.38 -14.62
N ALA A 679 -4.94 11.87 -15.84
CA ALA A 679 -4.71 12.64 -17.05
C ALA A 679 -5.67 13.85 -17.15
N ASN A 680 -6.94 13.70 -16.77
CA ASN A 680 -7.90 14.81 -16.77
C ASN A 680 -7.53 15.92 -15.77
N LEU A 681 -6.82 15.61 -14.68
CA LEU A 681 -6.30 16.62 -13.74
C LEU A 681 -5.23 17.53 -14.35
N MET A 682 -4.63 17.15 -15.49
CA MET A 682 -3.75 18.05 -16.25
C MET A 682 -4.54 19.21 -16.86
N ALA A 683 -5.79 19.01 -17.25
CA ALA A 683 -6.55 20.02 -17.98
C ALA A 683 -6.62 21.37 -17.24
N PRO A 684 -6.46 22.50 -17.95
CA PRO A 684 -6.38 22.63 -19.41
C PRO A 684 -5.00 22.35 -20.02
N ARG A 685 -3.99 21.96 -19.22
CA ARG A 685 -2.64 21.67 -19.72
C ARG A 685 -2.63 20.46 -20.66
N PRO A 686 -1.76 20.44 -21.67
CA PRO A 686 -1.68 19.32 -22.61
C PRO A 686 -1.18 18.02 -21.97
N PHE A 687 -1.75 16.90 -22.41
CA PHE A 687 -1.39 15.55 -22.02
C PHE A 687 -1.24 14.65 -23.25
N MET A 688 -0.20 13.81 -23.29
CA MET A 688 0.02 12.88 -24.39
C MET A 688 0.38 11.48 -23.89
N VAL A 689 -0.04 10.47 -24.64
CA VAL A 689 0.37 9.08 -24.49
C VAL A 689 1.23 8.67 -25.69
N GLU A 690 2.28 7.89 -25.46
CA GLU A 690 3.09 7.27 -26.52
C GLU A 690 3.09 5.75 -26.29
N ARG A 691 2.73 4.97 -27.33
CA ARG A 691 2.42 3.55 -27.23
C ARG A 691 3.02 2.76 -28.40
N GLY A 692 3.94 1.86 -28.10
CA GLY A 692 4.41 0.84 -29.05
C GLY A 692 3.44 -0.34 -29.12
N HIS A 693 3.10 -0.80 -30.32
CA HIS A 693 2.17 -1.92 -30.54
C HIS A 693 2.61 -3.21 -29.82
N ALA A 694 3.92 -3.46 -29.73
CA ALA A 694 4.50 -4.64 -29.09
C ALA A 694 5.02 -4.38 -27.66
N ASP A 695 4.62 -3.27 -27.02
CA ASP A 695 4.98 -2.99 -25.64
C ASP A 695 4.22 -3.90 -24.65
N GLY A 696 4.94 -4.85 -24.05
CA GLY A 696 4.42 -5.81 -23.06
C GLY A 696 3.87 -5.21 -21.76
N VAL A 697 3.92 -3.88 -21.56
CA VAL A 697 3.27 -3.21 -20.43
C VAL A 697 1.74 -3.19 -20.57
N GLY A 698 1.17 -3.44 -21.74
CA GLY A 698 -0.28 -3.52 -21.94
C GLY A 698 -0.66 -3.93 -23.36
N ASP A 699 -1.96 -3.89 -23.68
CA ASP A 699 -2.46 -4.07 -25.05
C ASP A 699 -3.04 -2.74 -25.56
N ASP A 700 -3.06 -2.57 -26.88
CA ASP A 700 -3.54 -1.33 -27.51
C ASP A 700 -5.01 -1.07 -27.20
N GLU A 701 -5.82 -2.12 -27.12
CA GLU A 701 -7.25 -2.06 -26.85
C GLU A 701 -7.53 -1.43 -25.49
N TRP A 702 -6.75 -1.78 -24.46
CA TRP A 702 -6.94 -1.26 -23.11
C TRP A 702 -6.37 0.13 -22.94
N VAL A 703 -5.24 0.42 -23.59
CA VAL A 703 -4.69 1.77 -23.69
C VAL A 703 -5.69 2.70 -24.41
N ALA A 704 -6.25 2.25 -25.54
CA ALA A 704 -7.24 2.97 -26.32
C ALA A 704 -8.54 3.17 -25.53
N TYR A 705 -9.02 2.13 -24.85
CA TYR A 705 -10.23 2.19 -24.02
C TYR A 705 -10.13 3.27 -22.95
N GLU A 706 -9.02 3.31 -22.21
CA GLU A 706 -8.82 4.32 -21.18
C GLU A 706 -8.60 5.71 -21.79
N PHE A 707 -7.81 5.81 -22.87
CA PHE A 707 -7.50 7.09 -23.49
C PHE A 707 -8.71 7.72 -24.18
N ALA A 708 -9.67 6.91 -24.67
CA ALA A 708 -10.93 7.41 -25.20
C ALA A 708 -11.71 8.25 -24.18
N LYS A 709 -11.59 7.96 -22.88
CA LYS A 709 -12.18 8.78 -21.80
C LYS A 709 -11.52 10.15 -21.71
N VAL A 710 -10.18 10.19 -21.74
CA VAL A 710 -9.38 11.43 -21.73
C VAL A 710 -9.68 12.29 -22.96
N ARG A 711 -9.62 11.68 -24.15
CA ARG A 711 -9.90 12.37 -25.42
C ARG A 711 -11.29 12.96 -25.45
N ARG A 712 -12.30 12.20 -24.99
CA ARG A 712 -13.68 12.68 -24.87
C ARG A 712 -13.77 13.85 -23.89
N PHE A 713 -13.12 13.78 -22.74
CA PHE A 713 -13.11 14.86 -21.76
C PHE A 713 -12.50 16.15 -22.33
N TYR A 714 -11.28 16.09 -22.88
CA TYR A 714 -10.61 17.24 -23.47
C TYR A 714 -11.39 17.85 -24.64
N THR A 715 -11.94 17.01 -25.52
CA THR A 715 -12.70 17.49 -26.68
C THR A 715 -14.06 18.08 -26.29
N THR A 716 -14.83 17.36 -25.49
CA THR A 716 -16.26 17.70 -25.30
C THR A 716 -16.50 18.61 -24.10
N LYS A 717 -15.72 18.45 -23.02
CA LYS A 717 -15.87 19.22 -21.78
C LYS A 717 -14.94 20.43 -21.78
N MET A 718 -13.65 20.22 -22.03
CA MET A 718 -12.66 21.32 -22.01
C MET A 718 -12.62 22.13 -23.31
N LYS A 719 -13.18 21.63 -24.42
CA LYS A 719 -13.12 22.26 -25.75
C LYS A 719 -11.68 22.45 -26.28
N LEU A 720 -10.79 21.52 -25.93
CA LEU A 720 -9.37 21.53 -26.28
C LEU A 720 -8.95 20.23 -26.99
N PRO A 721 -9.49 19.92 -28.19
CA PRO A 721 -9.22 18.66 -28.88
C PRO A 721 -7.73 18.43 -29.20
N GLY A 722 -6.93 19.51 -29.37
CA GLY A 722 -5.49 19.42 -29.64
C GLY A 722 -4.60 19.26 -28.39
N HIS A 723 -5.18 19.27 -27.19
CA HIS A 723 -4.43 19.17 -25.92
C HIS A 723 -4.36 17.73 -25.38
N ALA A 724 -5.09 16.78 -25.96
CA ALA A 724 -4.96 15.36 -25.64
C ALA A 724 -4.59 14.58 -26.90
N ALA A 725 -3.41 13.95 -26.90
CA ALA A 725 -2.90 13.17 -28.04
C ALA A 725 -2.45 11.76 -27.63
N ILE A 726 -2.51 10.83 -28.57
CA ILE A 726 -1.88 9.51 -28.43
C ILE A 726 -1.17 9.15 -29.73
N GLU A 727 0.09 8.76 -29.61
CA GLU A 727 0.89 8.20 -30.71
C GLU A 727 0.92 6.68 -30.57
N TYR A 728 0.55 5.99 -31.65
CA TYR A 728 0.77 4.56 -31.82
C TYR A 728 1.88 4.35 -32.85
N PHE A 729 2.83 3.46 -32.56
CA PHE A 729 3.91 3.14 -33.49
C PHE A 729 4.25 1.66 -33.50
N ASP A 730 4.78 1.21 -34.63
CA ASP A 730 5.33 -0.14 -34.78
C ASP A 730 6.66 -0.22 -34.06
N GLY A 731 6.63 -0.73 -32.83
CA GLY A 731 7.78 -0.80 -31.94
C GLY A 731 7.44 -1.45 -30.61
N VAL A 732 8.45 -1.54 -29.75
CA VAL A 732 8.38 -2.26 -28.47
C VAL A 732 8.25 -1.27 -27.30
N HIS A 733 8.70 -1.66 -26.11
CA HIS A 733 8.78 -0.81 -24.93
C HIS A 733 9.93 0.21 -25.06
N GLU A 734 9.70 1.29 -25.79
CA GLU A 734 10.71 2.31 -26.13
C GLU A 734 10.08 3.70 -26.41
N ILE A 735 10.95 4.71 -26.47
CA ILE A 735 10.64 6.08 -26.86
C ILE A 735 10.73 6.22 -28.40
N HIS A 736 9.67 6.67 -29.06
CA HIS A 736 9.67 6.84 -30.53
C HIS A 736 10.17 8.23 -30.96
N SER A 737 9.88 9.28 -30.18
CA SER A 737 10.38 10.65 -30.42
C SER A 737 9.93 11.32 -31.73
N LYS A 738 8.80 10.91 -32.32
CA LYS A 738 8.27 11.56 -33.54
C LYS A 738 7.14 12.52 -33.20
N GLU A 739 5.94 12.02 -32.93
CA GLU A 739 4.82 12.91 -32.59
C GLU A 739 5.02 13.54 -31.22
N THR A 740 5.70 12.87 -30.29
CA THR A 740 6.08 13.43 -29.00
C THR A 740 6.96 14.68 -29.11
N PHE A 741 7.89 14.74 -30.06
CA PHE A 741 8.72 15.93 -30.31
C PHE A 741 7.90 17.06 -30.96
N GLU A 742 7.02 16.74 -31.90
CA GLU A 742 6.09 17.74 -32.48
C GLU A 742 5.11 18.29 -31.42
N PHE A 743 4.67 17.45 -30.48
CA PHE A 743 3.83 17.84 -29.36
C PHE A 743 4.56 18.81 -28.42
N LEU A 744 5.81 18.52 -28.06
CA LEU A 744 6.67 19.41 -27.27
C LEU A 744 6.86 20.75 -27.97
N ARG A 745 7.23 20.76 -29.26
CA ARG A 745 7.39 22.00 -30.05
C ARG A 745 6.12 22.85 -30.06
N ARG A 746 4.98 22.22 -30.33
CA ARG A 746 3.68 22.91 -30.39
C ARG A 746 3.31 23.55 -29.06
N HIS A 747 3.38 22.77 -27.98
CA HIS A 747 2.83 23.19 -26.68
C HIS A 747 3.82 23.93 -25.78
N LEU A 748 5.12 23.83 -26.04
CA LEU A 748 6.16 24.67 -25.43
C LEU A 748 6.58 25.83 -26.35
N ASN A 749 5.85 26.07 -27.45
CA ASN A 749 6.08 27.13 -28.41
C ASN A 749 7.57 27.24 -28.83
N TRP A 750 8.12 26.13 -29.35
CA TRP A 750 9.51 26.03 -29.78
C TRP A 750 9.58 25.71 -31.28
N PRO A 751 10.32 26.50 -32.08
CA PRO A 751 10.38 26.30 -33.52
C PRO A 751 11.13 25.02 -33.88
N LYS A 752 10.74 24.40 -35.00
CA LYS A 752 11.51 23.32 -35.61
C LYS A 752 12.80 23.90 -36.21
N LYS A 753 13.96 23.41 -35.77
CA LYS A 753 15.27 23.80 -36.31
C LYS A 753 15.64 23.01 -37.55
#